data_AF-V5RL83-F1
#
_entry.id   AF-V5RL83-F1
#
_cell.length_a   1.000
_cell.length_b   1.000
_cell.length_c   1.000
_cell.angle_alpha   90.00
_cell.angle_beta   90.00
_cell.angle_gamma   90.00
#
_symmetry.space_group_name_H-M   'P 1'
#
loop_
_entity.id
_entity.type
_entity.pdbx_description
1 polymer ?
#
loop_
_entity_poly.entity_id
_entity_poly.type
_entity_poly.pdbx_seq_one_letter_code
_entity_poly.pdbx_strand_id
1 'polypeptide(L)'
;MKRLLSLIGAISIGASTSATVVACGTKNTQLIDSNNEQDKSVITSKLMSQTAKALFMNQNENIDYNNKHISTSSILTSLVQNKTLSELNITEVGNSNDINVNSKFNDVYNTYFDKNLMAKELNLSDNIYQSDVKALDNETIESLKKVTDLLPTILNLCTNPSSLGQLLLMLAKDPSVITNLISEDTLKSLAKVLDNDTLKLFEKAFSSDIYKDMTYQDSLDSSVIGLANAVNNLFSNEGSDTLKYDTKDDINSNYDKAIDSLANNISYLMSGEKTISFDITKNIKAIPEVIRFVRTLLLPLDQFKFEDITSRAMTLNEVGAMRDTKIVSNKIDIKNIFNILNALSTDNEGFILKNIVNFLLGTDDKLNISYIDAIFGTVKYKGNKKGGLIKLVSKFVEKLNKADFVEFSVVAGLKVKISIDFIIRAFLNMGLGQNKDDNGLTSYVEDGTITADTLLGVEALPDFLKNVIKAVNENNDWNKFALNWVGYLWNNDNKHLNLSLKSYLDKTVGEIVEMFQKQPTDKALGFDHVTNNALDMISNKKLSDIFKDLKDSTEKVEKSTVDFDTLANLFKSMYENDALQNALNDVNHLFKHLGLNDDGSFVESSVLSNVIKMGAENKDWLTPLIGCLDNYINEEITNLSTIKEKVYKYFKKLTVDIEINAENDFIYKVSDGKITNIFNIKLKTTNSKAQISEIRLLKN
;
A
#
# COMPACT_ATOMS: atom_id res chain seq x y z
N MET A 1 -1.92 -2.60 3.36
CA MET A 1 -0.61 -1.96 3.62
C MET A 1 -0.43 -0.62 2.89
N LYS A 2 -0.69 -0.57 1.58
CA LYS A 2 -0.62 0.67 0.79
C LYS A 2 -1.64 1.75 1.19
N ARG A 3 -2.94 1.39 1.23
CA ARG A 3 -4.01 2.24 1.82
C ARG A 3 -3.83 2.45 3.32
N LEU A 4 -3.17 1.52 4.01
CA LEU A 4 -2.95 1.51 5.46
C LEU A 4 -1.99 2.62 5.90
N LEU A 5 -0.84 2.79 5.24
CA LEU A 5 0.12 3.85 5.55
C LEU A 5 -0.45 5.25 5.25
N SER A 6 -1.23 5.40 4.19
CA SER A 6 -1.94 6.65 3.84
C SER A 6 -3.05 6.98 4.84
N LEU A 7 -3.82 5.97 5.29
CA LEU A 7 -4.89 6.13 6.27
C LEU A 7 -4.33 6.43 7.66
N ILE A 8 -3.21 5.83 8.07
CA ILE A 8 -2.60 6.08 9.40
C ILE A 8 -2.02 7.50 9.46
N GLY A 9 -1.40 7.98 8.38
CA GLY A 9 -1.00 9.39 8.25
C GLY A 9 -2.20 10.35 8.26
N ALA A 10 -3.28 10.00 7.56
CA ALA A 10 -4.50 10.81 7.50
C ALA A 10 -5.37 10.74 8.78
N ILE A 11 -5.37 9.65 9.53
CA ILE A 11 -6.12 9.49 10.79
C ILE A 11 -5.40 10.17 11.95
N SER A 12 -4.07 10.32 11.86
CA SER A 12 -3.29 11.01 12.90
C SER A 12 -3.40 12.54 12.85
N ILE A 13 -3.79 13.12 11.70
CA ILE A 13 -3.80 14.59 11.49
C ILE A 13 -5.07 15.11 10.77
N GLY A 14 -5.90 14.24 10.18
CA GLY A 14 -6.93 14.62 9.19
C GLY A 14 -8.39 14.53 9.63
N ALA A 15 -8.73 14.78 10.90
CA ALA A 15 -10.11 15.08 11.26
C ALA A 15 -10.33 16.60 11.30
N SER A 16 -10.39 17.18 10.10
CA SER A 16 -11.36 18.20 9.68
C SER A 16 -10.86 18.94 8.43
N THR A 17 -11.69 18.91 7.39
CA THR A 17 -12.32 20.12 6.82
C THR A 17 -13.20 19.68 5.67
N SER A 18 -14.34 19.09 6.00
CA SER A 18 -15.56 19.16 5.20
C SER A 18 -16.78 19.11 6.13
N ALA A 19 -16.69 19.77 7.30
CA ALA A 19 -17.86 20.32 7.93
C ALA A 19 -18.22 21.61 7.19
N THR A 20 -18.79 21.47 5.99
CA THR A 20 -19.63 22.54 5.47
C THR A 20 -20.78 22.63 6.45
N VAL A 21 -20.76 23.64 7.32
CA VAL A 21 -21.93 24.07 8.08
C VAL A 21 -22.96 24.53 7.05
N VAL A 22 -23.71 23.58 6.48
CA VAL A 22 -25.03 23.88 5.95
C VAL A 22 -25.88 23.99 7.20
N ALA A 23 -26.14 25.23 7.61
CA ALA A 23 -27.19 25.52 8.57
C ALA A 23 -28.41 24.69 8.18
N CYS A 24 -28.77 23.70 8.99
CA CYS A 24 -30.07 23.06 8.94
C CYS A 24 -31.10 24.11 9.36
N GLY A 25 -31.39 25.05 8.46
CA GLY A 25 -32.62 25.79 8.50
C GLY A 25 -33.73 24.77 8.28
N THR A 26 -34.45 24.44 9.34
CA THR A 26 -35.76 23.80 9.28
C THR A 26 -36.64 24.61 8.33
N LYS A 27 -36.68 24.21 7.07
CA LYS A 27 -37.84 24.45 6.20
C LYS A 27 -38.51 23.11 6.02
N ASN A 28 -39.71 23.01 6.59
CA ASN A 28 -40.67 21.96 6.30
C ASN A 28 -40.63 21.65 4.80
N THR A 29 -40.19 20.44 4.47
CA THR A 29 -40.36 19.87 3.14
C THR A 29 -41.85 19.68 2.96
N GLN A 30 -42.52 20.64 2.34
CA GLN A 30 -43.88 20.43 1.87
C GLN A 30 -43.81 19.28 0.88
N LEU A 31 -44.53 18.21 1.24
CA LEU A 31 -44.82 17.07 0.38
C LEU A 31 -45.42 17.62 -0.92
N ILE A 32 -44.80 17.29 -2.06
CA ILE A 32 -45.37 17.58 -3.37
C ILE A 32 -46.70 16.82 -3.46
N ASP A 33 -47.80 17.57 -3.57
CA ASP A 33 -49.13 17.03 -3.83
C ASP A 33 -49.11 16.14 -5.09
N SER A 34 -49.71 14.97 -4.97
CA SER A 34 -49.77 13.87 -5.94
C SER A 34 -50.60 14.14 -7.20
N ASN A 35 -50.75 15.41 -7.62
CA ASN A 35 -51.65 15.80 -8.70
C ASN A 35 -50.97 16.06 -10.07
N ASN A 36 -49.67 15.77 -10.24
CA ASN A 36 -49.00 15.90 -11.54
C ASN A 36 -47.90 14.84 -11.77
N GLU A 37 -48.30 13.57 -11.85
CA GLU A 37 -47.40 12.43 -12.14
C GLU A 37 -46.66 12.58 -13.48
N GLN A 38 -47.28 13.23 -14.48
CA GLN A 38 -46.68 13.47 -15.79
C GLN A 38 -45.50 14.47 -15.73
N ASP A 39 -45.63 15.57 -14.96
CA ASP A 39 -44.54 16.53 -14.75
C ASP A 39 -43.37 15.91 -13.97
N LYS A 40 -43.69 15.04 -12.99
CA LYS A 40 -42.69 14.29 -12.22
C LYS A 40 -41.88 13.35 -13.10
N SER A 41 -42.53 12.58 -13.99
CA SER A 41 -41.84 11.67 -14.92
C SER A 41 -40.95 12.44 -15.90
N VAL A 42 -41.42 13.59 -16.43
CA VAL A 42 -40.63 14.46 -17.32
C VAL A 42 -39.38 15.01 -16.60
N ILE A 43 -39.52 15.59 -15.41
CA ILE A 43 -38.38 16.12 -14.65
C ILE A 43 -37.39 15.00 -14.30
N THR A 44 -37.90 13.86 -13.84
CA THR A 44 -37.08 12.67 -13.49
C THR A 44 -36.28 12.20 -14.71
N SER A 45 -36.92 12.11 -15.88
CA SER A 45 -36.27 11.69 -17.14
C SER A 45 -35.13 12.65 -17.55
N LYS A 46 -35.32 13.95 -17.38
CA LYS A 46 -34.34 14.99 -17.74
C LYS A 46 -33.17 15.01 -16.75
N LEU A 47 -33.40 14.84 -15.46
CA LEU A 47 -32.32 14.69 -14.47
C LEU A 47 -31.49 13.43 -14.76
N MET A 48 -32.16 12.32 -15.10
CA MET A 48 -31.51 11.07 -15.48
C MET A 48 -30.74 11.12 -16.80
N SER A 49 -31.02 12.10 -17.68
CA SER A 49 -30.20 12.32 -18.87
C SER A 49 -28.73 12.60 -18.55
N GLN A 50 -28.43 13.23 -17.41
CA GLN A 50 -27.05 13.47 -16.98
C GLN A 50 -26.38 12.17 -16.52
N THR A 51 -27.15 11.30 -15.87
CA THR A 51 -26.71 9.93 -15.54
C THR A 51 -26.43 9.16 -16.83
N ALA A 52 -27.31 9.21 -17.83
CA ALA A 52 -27.08 8.54 -19.12
C ALA A 52 -25.84 9.06 -19.86
N LYS A 53 -25.55 10.37 -19.81
CA LYS A 53 -24.28 10.94 -20.31
C LYS A 53 -23.08 10.39 -19.54
N ALA A 54 -23.17 10.29 -18.23
CA ALA A 54 -22.12 9.71 -17.41
C ALA A 54 -21.94 8.19 -17.68
N LEU A 55 -23.03 7.44 -17.91
CA LEU A 55 -22.98 6.06 -18.38
C LEU A 55 -22.25 5.96 -19.73
N PHE A 56 -22.52 6.87 -20.68
CA PHE A 56 -21.82 6.90 -21.96
C PHE A 56 -20.30 7.07 -21.78
N MET A 57 -19.87 7.97 -20.90
CA MET A 57 -18.46 8.17 -20.56
C MET A 57 -17.83 6.97 -19.86
N ASN A 58 -18.62 6.25 -19.07
CA ASN A 58 -18.17 5.03 -18.43
C ASN A 58 -18.03 3.90 -19.45
N GLN A 59 -18.92 3.77 -20.42
CA GLN A 59 -18.92 2.66 -21.38
C GLN A 59 -17.87 2.79 -22.48
N ASN A 60 -17.50 4.03 -22.84
CA ASN A 60 -16.54 4.28 -23.89
C ASN A 60 -15.20 4.69 -23.27
N GLU A 61 -14.13 3.98 -23.64
CA GLU A 61 -12.77 4.34 -23.22
C GLU A 61 -12.48 5.80 -23.56
N ASN A 62 -11.94 6.54 -22.59
CA ASN A 62 -11.61 7.93 -22.81
C ASN A 62 -10.18 8.05 -23.36
N ILE A 63 -10.07 8.41 -24.64
CA ILE A 63 -8.79 8.64 -25.34
C ILE A 63 -7.92 9.67 -24.60
N ASP A 64 -8.53 10.66 -23.94
CA ASP A 64 -7.84 11.72 -23.20
C ASP A 64 -7.40 11.31 -21.79
N TYR A 65 -7.73 10.09 -21.36
CA TYR A 65 -7.33 9.53 -20.07
C TYR A 65 -6.74 8.12 -20.22
N ASN A 66 -5.78 7.99 -21.15
CA ASN A 66 -5.04 6.74 -21.43
C ASN A 66 -5.98 5.54 -21.67
N ASN A 67 -7.07 5.75 -22.42
CA ASN A 67 -8.07 4.73 -22.72
C ASN A 67 -8.72 4.09 -21.48
N LYS A 68 -8.81 4.82 -20.36
CA LYS A 68 -9.48 4.31 -19.15
C LYS A 68 -10.97 4.68 -19.13
N HIS A 69 -11.76 3.80 -18.53
CA HIS A 69 -13.17 4.03 -18.22
C HIS A 69 -13.32 4.93 -16.98
N ILE A 70 -14.29 5.84 -17.01
CA ILE A 70 -14.49 6.85 -15.95
C ILE A 70 -15.72 6.50 -15.12
N SER A 71 -15.62 6.74 -13.82
CA SER A 71 -16.71 6.51 -12.87
C SER A 71 -17.92 7.41 -13.17
N THR A 72 -19.10 6.79 -13.22
CA THR A 72 -20.36 7.50 -13.38
C THR A 72 -20.65 8.37 -12.15
N SER A 73 -20.47 7.81 -10.95
CA SER A 73 -20.69 8.54 -9.70
C SER A 73 -19.75 9.73 -9.56
N SER A 74 -18.49 9.59 -9.96
CA SER A 74 -17.53 10.70 -9.93
C SER A 74 -17.92 11.80 -10.93
N ILE A 75 -18.33 11.48 -12.16
CA ILE A 75 -18.83 12.50 -13.10
C ILE A 75 -20.02 13.27 -12.50
N LEU A 76 -21.01 12.56 -11.94
CA LEU A 76 -22.17 13.21 -11.34
C LEU A 76 -21.79 14.13 -10.17
N THR A 77 -20.90 13.66 -9.30
CA THR A 77 -20.46 14.41 -8.12
C THR A 77 -19.60 15.62 -8.49
N SER A 78 -18.56 15.40 -9.31
CA SER A 78 -17.56 16.41 -9.58
C SER A 78 -17.97 17.40 -10.67
N LEU A 79 -18.86 17.03 -11.60
CA LEU A 79 -19.20 17.83 -12.79
C LEU A 79 -20.67 18.27 -12.85
N VAL A 80 -21.60 17.59 -12.17
CA VAL A 80 -23.06 17.82 -12.35
C VAL A 80 -23.71 18.44 -11.11
N GLN A 81 -23.51 17.88 -9.91
CA GLN A 81 -24.27 18.24 -8.70
C GLN A 81 -24.32 19.74 -8.38
N ASN A 82 -23.19 20.43 -8.53
CA ASN A 82 -23.06 21.84 -8.18
C ASN A 82 -23.44 22.82 -9.31
N LYS A 83 -23.87 22.31 -10.47
CA LYS A 83 -24.27 23.10 -11.64
C LYS A 83 -25.73 23.47 -11.61
N THR A 84 -26.08 24.59 -12.23
CA THR A 84 -27.50 24.92 -12.48
C THR A 84 -28.06 24.04 -13.59
N LEU A 85 -29.39 23.90 -13.63
CA LEU A 85 -30.05 23.16 -14.70
C LEU A 85 -29.76 23.76 -16.09
N SER A 86 -29.67 25.09 -16.20
CA SER A 86 -29.26 25.80 -17.41
C SER A 86 -27.84 25.46 -17.85
N GLU A 87 -26.87 25.40 -16.93
CA GLU A 87 -25.48 25.02 -17.23
C GLU A 87 -25.36 23.58 -17.76
N LEU A 88 -26.36 22.73 -17.47
CA LEU A 88 -26.47 21.33 -17.90
C LEU A 88 -27.37 21.13 -19.13
N ASN A 89 -27.82 22.22 -19.75
CA ASN A 89 -28.77 22.24 -20.88
C ASN A 89 -30.13 21.60 -20.55
N ILE A 90 -30.57 21.67 -19.29
CA ILE A 90 -31.91 21.29 -18.87
C ILE A 90 -32.76 22.57 -18.87
N THR A 91 -33.38 22.84 -20.02
CA THR A 91 -34.17 24.06 -20.27
C THR A 91 -35.66 23.89 -19.97
N GLU A 92 -36.14 22.64 -19.98
CA GLU A 92 -37.52 22.28 -19.69
C GLU A 92 -37.61 21.74 -18.26
N VAL A 93 -37.95 22.63 -17.34
CA VAL A 93 -38.35 22.32 -15.97
C VAL A 93 -39.85 22.48 -15.92
N GLY A 94 -40.59 21.42 -15.59
CA GLY A 94 -42.07 21.43 -15.59
C GLY A 94 -42.66 22.56 -14.73
N ASN A 95 -43.99 22.72 -14.76
CA ASN A 95 -44.70 23.86 -14.16
C ASN A 95 -44.72 23.89 -12.61
N SER A 96 -43.73 23.31 -11.92
CA SER A 96 -43.64 23.39 -10.46
C SER A 96 -43.11 24.78 -10.04
N ASN A 97 -43.83 25.46 -9.15
CA ASN A 97 -43.55 26.85 -8.76
C ASN A 97 -42.18 27.08 -8.09
N ASP A 98 -41.46 26.01 -7.69
CA ASP A 98 -40.21 26.09 -6.92
C ASP A 98 -38.94 25.65 -7.69
N ILE A 99 -39.08 25.15 -8.92
CA ILE A 99 -37.95 24.69 -9.74
C ILE A 99 -37.83 25.56 -10.99
N ASN A 100 -36.67 26.19 -11.19
CA ASN A 100 -36.37 26.95 -12.40
C ASN A 100 -35.00 26.57 -12.96
N VAL A 101 -34.66 27.06 -14.16
CA VAL A 101 -33.41 26.72 -14.85
C VAL A 101 -32.15 27.16 -14.08
N ASN A 102 -32.26 28.08 -13.12
CA ASN A 102 -31.15 28.51 -12.26
C ASN A 102 -31.06 27.71 -10.95
N SER A 103 -32.02 26.83 -10.65
CA SER A 103 -31.92 25.91 -9.52
C SER A 103 -30.70 25.02 -9.67
N LYS A 104 -30.01 24.72 -8.55
CA LYS A 104 -28.89 23.77 -8.57
C LYS A 104 -29.41 22.36 -8.81
N PHE A 105 -28.68 21.59 -9.60
CA PHE A 105 -29.02 20.21 -9.92
C PHE A 105 -29.22 19.37 -8.65
N ASN A 106 -28.31 19.46 -7.68
CA ASN A 106 -28.38 18.67 -6.44
C ASN A 106 -29.66 18.95 -5.63
N ASP A 107 -30.11 20.19 -5.56
CA ASP A 107 -31.31 20.57 -4.79
C ASP A 107 -32.56 19.93 -5.39
N VAL A 108 -32.66 19.99 -6.72
CA VAL A 108 -33.77 19.39 -7.47
C VAL A 108 -33.66 17.86 -7.42
N TYR A 109 -32.47 17.31 -7.65
CA TYR A 109 -32.19 15.88 -7.62
C TYR A 109 -32.58 15.23 -6.28
N ASN A 110 -32.22 15.83 -5.15
CA ASN A 110 -32.53 15.30 -3.81
C ASN A 110 -34.03 15.26 -3.49
N THR A 111 -34.84 16.00 -4.25
CA THR A 111 -36.31 15.98 -4.14
C THR A 111 -36.90 14.72 -4.77
N TYR A 112 -36.29 14.21 -5.84
CA TYR A 112 -36.84 13.10 -6.64
C TYR A 112 -36.09 11.77 -6.44
N PHE A 113 -34.80 11.79 -6.12
CA PHE A 113 -33.95 10.60 -6.03
C PHE A 113 -33.46 10.33 -4.61
N ASP A 114 -33.29 9.04 -4.29
CA ASP A 114 -32.66 8.63 -3.04
C ASP A 114 -31.17 9.01 -3.04
N LYS A 115 -30.61 9.19 -1.83
CA LYS A 115 -29.17 9.47 -1.67
C LYS A 115 -28.32 8.35 -2.28
N ASN A 116 -28.81 7.11 -2.21
CA ASN A 116 -28.28 5.97 -2.92
C ASN A 116 -29.05 5.80 -4.23
N LEU A 117 -28.54 6.41 -5.31
CA LEU A 117 -29.18 6.37 -6.63
C LEU A 117 -29.40 4.93 -7.13
N MET A 118 -28.46 4.03 -6.85
CA MET A 118 -28.52 2.63 -7.29
C MET A 118 -29.26 1.78 -6.26
N ALA A 119 -30.21 0.97 -6.71
CA ALA A 119 -30.83 -0.04 -5.88
C ALA A 119 -29.82 -1.11 -5.43
N LYS A 120 -30.02 -1.67 -4.23
CA LYS A 120 -29.19 -2.78 -3.71
C LYS A 120 -29.20 -4.03 -4.62
N GLU A 121 -30.28 -4.22 -5.38
CA GLU A 121 -30.47 -5.30 -6.36
C GLU A 121 -30.53 -4.70 -7.77
N LEU A 122 -29.46 -4.03 -8.20
CA LEU A 122 -29.35 -3.44 -9.53
C LEU A 122 -29.21 -4.55 -10.60
N ASN A 123 -30.12 -4.57 -11.56
CA ASN A 123 -30.03 -5.49 -12.71
C ASN A 123 -29.25 -4.82 -13.86
N LEU A 124 -28.15 -5.44 -14.32
CA LEU A 124 -27.31 -4.94 -15.40
C LEU A 124 -27.32 -5.93 -16.57
N SER A 125 -27.36 -5.44 -17.81
CA SER A 125 -27.11 -6.29 -18.98
C SER A 125 -25.63 -6.66 -19.13
N ASP A 126 -25.34 -7.85 -19.65
CA ASP A 126 -23.97 -8.39 -19.75
C ASP A 126 -22.99 -7.51 -20.56
N ASN A 127 -23.51 -6.69 -21.47
CA ASN A 127 -22.73 -5.78 -22.30
C ASN A 127 -22.45 -4.42 -21.67
N ILE A 128 -22.88 -4.19 -20.42
CA ILE A 128 -22.41 -3.06 -19.62
C ILE A 128 -21.00 -3.38 -19.11
N TYR A 129 -20.06 -2.45 -19.30
CA TYR A 129 -18.72 -2.54 -18.70
C TYR A 129 -18.80 -2.70 -17.17
N GLN A 130 -18.16 -3.74 -16.63
CA GLN A 130 -18.27 -4.14 -15.22
C GLN A 130 -16.90 -4.42 -14.58
N SER A 131 -15.88 -3.68 -15.02
CA SER A 131 -14.52 -3.76 -14.49
C SER A 131 -14.10 -2.42 -13.87
N ASP A 132 -12.80 -2.25 -13.64
CA ASP A 132 -12.22 -1.10 -12.95
C ASP A 132 -12.49 0.22 -13.68
N VAL A 133 -12.94 1.22 -12.93
CA VAL A 133 -13.13 2.59 -13.41
C VAL A 133 -12.31 3.57 -12.59
N LYS A 134 -12.14 4.78 -13.13
CA LYS A 134 -11.38 5.84 -12.48
C LYS A 134 -12.24 7.04 -12.11
N ALA A 135 -12.02 7.60 -10.93
CA ALA A 135 -12.65 8.84 -10.48
C ALA A 135 -11.87 10.07 -10.95
N LEU A 136 -12.60 11.18 -11.11
CA LEU A 136 -12.11 12.52 -11.46
C LEU A 136 -11.66 13.33 -10.24
N ASP A 137 -12.01 12.84 -9.05
CA ASP A 137 -11.62 13.36 -7.76
C ASP A 137 -11.07 12.22 -6.89
N ASN A 138 -10.25 12.60 -5.91
CA ASN A 138 -9.69 11.66 -4.95
C ASN A 138 -9.66 12.35 -3.58
N GLU A 139 -10.73 12.17 -2.81
CA GLU A 139 -10.88 12.73 -1.46
C GLU A 139 -9.68 12.38 -0.58
N THR A 140 -9.09 11.20 -0.76
CA THR A 140 -7.90 10.82 0.02
C THR A 140 -6.68 11.65 -0.33
N ILE A 141 -6.47 12.02 -1.60
CA ILE A 141 -5.38 12.92 -2.00
C ILE A 141 -5.62 14.32 -1.43
N GLU A 142 -6.85 14.82 -1.43
CA GLU A 142 -7.19 16.11 -0.81
C GLU A 142 -6.97 16.09 0.71
N SER A 143 -7.32 15.00 1.39
CA SER A 143 -7.00 14.81 2.80
C SER A 143 -5.49 14.78 3.05
N LEU A 144 -4.73 14.06 2.22
CA LEU A 144 -3.27 14.03 2.32
C LEU A 144 -2.65 15.42 2.11
N LYS A 145 -3.17 16.21 1.16
CA LYS A 145 -2.72 17.59 0.93
C LYS A 145 -2.88 18.46 2.17
N LYS A 146 -4.03 18.39 2.83
CA LYS A 146 -4.26 19.12 4.09
C LYS A 146 -3.25 18.72 5.17
N VAL A 147 -2.92 17.43 5.26
CA VAL A 147 -1.92 16.92 6.20
C VAL A 147 -0.52 17.43 5.85
N THR A 148 -0.11 17.37 4.58
CA THR A 148 1.21 17.86 4.15
C THR A 148 1.35 19.37 4.28
N ASP A 149 0.26 20.14 4.16
CA ASP A 149 0.26 21.59 4.40
C ASP A 149 0.41 21.95 5.90
N LEU A 150 -0.18 21.15 6.80
CA LEU A 150 -0.17 21.42 8.24
C LEU A 150 1.12 20.96 8.93
N LEU A 151 1.70 19.85 8.48
CA LEU A 151 2.86 19.22 9.11
C LEU A 151 4.06 20.17 9.30
N PRO A 152 4.49 20.98 8.32
CA PRO A 152 5.59 21.92 8.51
C PRO A 152 5.31 22.95 9.61
N THR A 153 4.07 23.43 9.71
CA THR A 153 3.65 24.34 10.79
C THR A 153 3.76 23.65 12.15
N ILE A 154 3.28 22.41 12.27
CA ILE A 154 3.36 21.62 13.51
C ILE A 154 4.83 21.39 13.91
N LEU A 155 5.70 21.01 12.97
CA LEU A 155 7.13 20.81 13.22
C LEU A 155 7.82 22.11 13.66
N ASN A 156 7.45 23.24 13.05
CA ASN A 156 7.95 24.55 13.47
C ASN A 156 7.49 24.91 14.89
N LEU A 157 6.25 24.62 15.25
CA LEU A 157 5.75 24.83 16.61
C LEU A 157 6.46 23.93 17.62
N CYS A 158 6.84 22.69 17.26
CA CYS A 158 7.63 21.82 18.13
C CYS A 158 9.03 22.39 18.42
N THR A 159 9.59 23.21 17.53
CA THR A 159 10.86 23.92 17.82
C THR A 159 10.71 25.16 18.70
N ASN A 160 9.47 25.58 19.00
CA ASN A 160 9.17 26.66 19.93
C ASN A 160 8.10 26.22 20.94
N PRO A 161 8.49 25.44 21.97
CA PRO A 161 7.56 24.84 22.92
C PRO A 161 6.65 25.88 23.59
N SER A 162 7.17 27.05 23.94
CA SER A 162 6.39 28.12 24.57
C SER A 162 5.23 28.60 23.69
N SER A 163 5.48 28.82 22.39
CA SER A 163 4.42 29.23 21.46
C SER A 163 3.38 28.13 21.22
N LEU A 164 3.83 26.87 21.13
CA LEU A 164 2.91 25.73 21.04
C LEU A 164 2.04 25.61 22.30
N GLY A 165 2.63 25.75 23.48
CA GLY A 165 1.93 25.68 24.76
C GLY A 165 0.83 26.74 24.89
N GLN A 166 1.13 27.99 24.48
CA GLN A 166 0.12 29.06 24.47
C GLN A 166 -1.01 28.81 23.46
N LEU A 167 -0.70 28.26 22.29
CA LEU A 167 -1.71 27.85 21.31
C LEU A 167 -2.61 26.76 21.88
N LEU A 168 -2.03 25.71 22.46
CA LEU A 168 -2.78 24.61 23.06
C LEU A 168 -3.62 25.06 24.27
N LEU A 169 -3.12 25.99 25.08
CA LEU A 169 -3.89 26.61 26.15
C LEU A 169 -5.10 27.39 25.63
N MET A 170 -4.94 28.12 24.52
CA MET A 170 -6.05 28.83 23.90
C MET A 170 -7.12 27.84 23.43
N LEU A 171 -6.72 26.72 22.83
CA LEU A 171 -7.63 25.65 22.42
C LEU A 171 -8.27 24.94 23.62
N ALA A 172 -7.54 24.75 24.71
CA ALA A 172 -8.04 24.11 25.94
C ALA A 172 -9.11 24.96 26.64
N LYS A 173 -9.07 26.30 26.48
CA LYS A 173 -10.07 27.22 27.07
C LYS A 173 -11.43 27.17 26.37
N ASP A 174 -11.49 26.65 25.15
CA ASP A 174 -12.73 26.48 24.40
C ASP A 174 -12.82 25.05 23.80
N PRO A 175 -13.31 24.07 24.58
CA PRO A 175 -13.51 22.70 24.11
C PRO A 175 -14.44 22.58 22.90
N SER A 176 -15.26 23.60 22.61
CA SER A 176 -16.09 23.63 21.41
C SER A 176 -15.23 23.64 20.14
N VAL A 177 -14.02 24.21 20.19
CA VAL A 177 -13.09 24.20 19.05
C VAL A 177 -12.67 22.77 18.71
N ILE A 178 -12.31 21.95 19.70
CA ILE A 178 -11.90 20.56 19.48
C ILE A 178 -13.08 19.73 18.96
N THR A 179 -14.26 19.87 19.58
CA THR A 179 -15.45 19.10 19.21
C THR A 179 -16.07 19.53 17.86
N ASN A 180 -15.81 20.77 17.42
CA ASN A 180 -16.13 21.25 16.06
C ASN A 180 -15.16 20.70 14.99
N LEU A 181 -13.94 20.31 15.38
CA LEU A 181 -12.96 19.69 14.47
C LEU A 181 -13.19 18.17 14.39
N ILE A 182 -13.37 17.50 15.52
CA ILE A 182 -13.53 16.04 15.61
C ILE A 182 -14.71 15.74 16.54
N SER A 183 -15.65 14.92 16.08
CA SER A 183 -16.78 14.54 16.92
C SER A 183 -16.32 13.75 18.16
N GLU A 184 -16.98 13.97 19.29
CA GLU A 184 -16.68 13.27 20.55
C GLU A 184 -16.83 11.75 20.40
N ASP A 185 -17.82 11.29 19.63
CA ASP A 185 -18.01 9.87 19.34
C ASP A 185 -16.86 9.27 18.52
N THR A 186 -16.27 10.04 17.61
CA THR A 186 -15.06 9.63 16.88
C THR A 186 -13.87 9.48 17.82
N LEU A 187 -13.65 10.45 18.72
CA LEU A 187 -12.55 10.40 19.70
C LEU A 187 -12.71 9.21 20.66
N LYS A 188 -13.92 8.97 21.19
CA LYS A 188 -14.22 7.81 22.02
C LYS A 188 -14.08 6.49 21.27
N SER A 189 -14.40 6.48 19.97
CA SER A 189 -14.19 5.29 19.14
C SER A 189 -12.70 5.01 18.93
N LEU A 190 -11.88 6.06 18.73
CA LEU A 190 -10.42 5.93 18.69
C LEU A 190 -9.85 5.40 20.00
N ALA A 191 -10.38 5.83 21.15
CA ALA A 191 -9.96 5.35 22.47
C ALA A 191 -10.11 3.84 22.64
N LYS A 192 -11.10 3.22 21.98
CA LYS A 192 -11.32 1.76 22.01
C LYS A 192 -10.32 0.98 21.15
N VAL A 193 -9.77 1.63 20.13
CA VAL A 193 -8.86 1.00 19.16
C VAL A 193 -7.40 1.25 19.57
N LEU A 194 -7.09 2.42 20.10
CA LEU A 194 -5.79 2.79 20.68
C LEU A 194 -5.76 2.48 22.19
N ASP A 195 -6.10 1.24 22.53
CA ASP A 195 -6.00 0.75 23.90
C ASP A 195 -4.54 0.58 24.36
N ASN A 196 -4.32 0.41 25.66
CA ASN A 196 -2.98 0.28 26.22
C ASN A 196 -2.19 -0.91 25.64
N ASP A 197 -2.86 -2.00 25.29
CA ASP A 197 -2.21 -3.16 24.70
C ASP A 197 -1.68 -2.84 23.30
N THR A 198 -2.46 -2.12 22.50
CA THR A 198 -2.07 -1.62 21.19
C THR A 198 -0.93 -0.62 21.30
N LEU A 199 -1.01 0.32 22.25
CA LEU A 199 0.05 1.31 22.49
C LEU A 199 1.37 0.67 22.95
N LYS A 200 1.31 -0.38 23.78
CA LYS A 200 2.49 -1.20 24.15
C LYS A 200 3.10 -1.91 22.94
N LEU A 201 2.28 -2.38 21.99
CA LEU A 201 2.82 -2.94 20.74
C LEU A 201 3.52 -1.86 19.91
N PHE A 202 2.99 -0.64 19.85
CA PHE A 202 3.68 0.48 19.21
C PHE A 202 4.99 0.85 19.90
N GLU A 203 5.02 0.95 21.24
CA GLU A 203 6.27 1.13 21.99
C GLU A 203 7.28 0.04 21.63
N LYS A 204 6.90 -1.24 21.72
CA LYS A 204 7.77 -2.38 21.36
C LYS A 204 8.28 -2.31 19.92
N ALA A 205 7.47 -1.80 18.98
CA ALA A 205 7.87 -1.65 17.59
C ALA A 205 9.05 -0.68 17.40
N PHE A 206 9.20 0.30 18.29
CA PHE A 206 10.27 1.31 18.25
C PHE A 206 11.36 1.10 19.30
N SER A 207 11.10 0.38 20.40
CA SER A 207 12.08 0.12 21.45
C SER A 207 13.15 -0.89 21.02
N SER A 208 14.36 -0.75 21.53
CA SER A 208 15.45 -1.74 21.42
C SER A 208 15.43 -2.79 22.54
N ASP A 209 14.62 -2.59 23.59
CA ASP A 209 14.57 -3.48 24.76
C ASP A 209 14.19 -4.91 24.39
N ILE A 210 13.33 -5.07 23.38
CA ILE A 210 12.92 -6.38 22.85
C ILE A 210 14.07 -7.17 22.22
N TYR A 211 15.18 -6.51 21.88
CA TYR A 211 16.37 -7.11 21.29
C TYR A 211 17.55 -7.17 22.26
N LYS A 212 17.30 -6.91 23.54
CA LYS A 212 18.35 -6.98 24.55
C LYS A 212 19.02 -8.36 24.52
N ASP A 213 20.34 -8.35 24.38
CA ASP A 213 21.19 -9.56 24.26
C ASP A 213 20.94 -10.45 23.02
N MET A 214 20.14 -9.98 22.07
CA MET A 214 19.93 -10.62 20.77
C MET A 214 20.99 -10.18 19.75
N THR A 215 21.39 -11.11 18.88
CA THR A 215 22.16 -10.76 17.68
C THR A 215 21.24 -10.12 16.63
N TYR A 216 21.79 -9.59 15.54
CA TYR A 216 20.97 -9.15 14.42
C TYR A 216 20.16 -10.29 13.79
N GLN A 217 20.72 -11.50 13.67
CA GLN A 217 19.95 -12.66 13.19
C GLN A 217 18.79 -12.99 14.14
N ASP A 218 19.03 -13.02 15.46
CA ASP A 218 17.99 -13.27 16.46
C ASP A 218 16.85 -12.21 16.36
N SER A 219 17.23 -10.95 16.15
CA SER A 219 16.30 -9.83 16.03
C SER A 219 15.48 -9.91 14.74
N LEU A 220 16.12 -10.28 13.63
CA LEU A 220 15.44 -10.55 12.36
C LEU A 220 14.43 -11.70 12.53
N ASP A 221 14.83 -12.81 13.14
CA ASP A 221 13.96 -13.95 13.37
C ASP A 221 12.76 -13.59 14.27
N SER A 222 12.99 -12.81 15.34
CA SER A 222 11.91 -12.24 16.19
C SER A 222 10.94 -11.38 15.38
N SER A 223 11.46 -10.53 14.49
CA SER A 223 10.65 -9.64 13.66
C SER A 223 9.85 -10.38 12.58
N VAL A 224 10.38 -11.49 12.05
CA VAL A 224 9.67 -12.40 11.14
C VAL A 224 8.49 -13.08 11.83
N ILE A 225 8.65 -13.48 13.09
CA ILE A 225 7.53 -14.01 13.90
C ILE A 225 6.45 -12.94 14.09
N GLY A 226 6.85 -11.69 14.36
CA GLY A 226 5.94 -10.54 14.41
C GLY A 226 5.18 -10.32 13.11
N LEU A 227 5.89 -10.34 11.98
CA LEU A 227 5.29 -10.23 10.66
C LEU A 227 4.29 -11.37 10.38
N ALA A 228 4.61 -12.60 10.77
CA ALA A 228 3.69 -13.73 10.66
C ALA A 228 2.39 -13.50 11.42
N ASN A 229 2.48 -13.03 12.68
CA ASN A 229 1.33 -12.64 13.49
C ASN A 229 0.52 -11.52 12.81
N ALA A 230 1.19 -10.51 12.27
CA ALA A 230 0.54 -9.39 11.58
C ALA A 230 -0.23 -9.85 10.33
N VAL A 231 0.39 -10.67 9.47
CA VAL A 231 -0.25 -11.19 8.27
C VAL A 231 -1.41 -12.12 8.62
N ASN A 232 -1.26 -12.96 9.64
CA ASN A 232 -2.35 -13.82 10.12
C ASN A 232 -3.56 -13.01 10.61
N ASN A 233 -3.31 -11.93 11.35
CA ASN A 233 -4.34 -11.00 11.81
C ASN A 233 -5.08 -10.33 10.62
N LEU A 234 -4.33 -9.91 9.59
CA LEU A 234 -4.88 -9.31 8.37
C LEU A 234 -5.72 -10.28 7.50
N PHE A 235 -5.48 -11.59 7.63
CA PHE A 235 -6.18 -12.62 6.85
C PHE A 235 -7.43 -13.13 7.54
N SER A 236 -7.36 -13.29 8.87
CA SER A 236 -8.33 -14.11 9.59
C SER A 236 -9.42 -13.26 10.26
N ASN A 237 -9.18 -11.96 10.51
CA ASN A 237 -10.06 -11.06 11.27
C ASN A 237 -10.53 -11.58 12.66
N GLU A 238 -10.12 -12.78 13.04
CA GLU A 238 -10.35 -13.49 14.29
C GLU A 238 -9.00 -13.96 14.83
N GLY A 239 -8.87 -13.96 16.16
CA GLY A 239 -7.61 -14.12 16.89
C GLY A 239 -6.91 -15.46 16.63
N SER A 240 -6.10 -15.51 15.57
CA SER A 240 -5.08 -16.55 15.39
C SER A 240 -4.16 -16.56 16.60
N ASP A 241 -3.77 -17.74 17.09
CA ASP A 241 -2.80 -17.88 18.17
C ASP A 241 -1.54 -17.05 17.87
N THR A 242 -1.29 -16.03 18.69
CA THR A 242 -0.12 -15.16 18.55
C THR A 242 1.14 -15.93 18.94
N LEU A 243 2.06 -16.07 17.99
CA LEU A 243 3.36 -16.67 18.24
C LEU A 243 4.21 -15.73 19.10
N LYS A 244 4.77 -16.26 20.19
CA LYS A 244 5.66 -15.48 21.07
C LYS A 244 7.03 -15.29 20.43
N TYR A 245 7.67 -14.17 20.73
CA TYR A 245 8.98 -13.80 20.17
C TYR A 245 9.85 -12.93 21.10
N ASP A 246 9.45 -12.77 22.38
CA ASP A 246 10.10 -11.84 23.31
C ASP A 246 11.46 -12.38 23.83
N THR A 247 11.71 -13.69 23.76
CA THR A 247 12.94 -14.33 24.24
C THR A 247 13.60 -15.20 23.16
N LYS A 248 14.88 -15.53 23.32
CA LYS A 248 15.57 -16.47 22.40
C LYS A 248 14.90 -17.84 22.35
N ASP A 249 14.37 -18.32 23.48
CA ASP A 249 13.66 -19.60 23.53
C ASP A 249 12.33 -19.54 22.79
N ASP A 250 11.58 -18.44 22.92
CA ASP A 250 10.37 -18.20 22.15
C ASP A 250 10.67 -18.17 20.64
N ILE A 251 11.72 -17.44 20.24
CA ILE A 251 12.15 -17.34 18.85
C ILE A 251 12.50 -18.73 18.30
N ASN A 252 13.35 -19.48 19.02
CA ASN A 252 13.78 -20.80 18.59
C ASN A 252 12.62 -21.80 18.43
N SER A 253 11.59 -21.67 19.27
CA SER A 253 10.42 -22.55 19.28
C SER A 253 9.37 -22.18 18.24
N ASN A 254 9.28 -20.91 17.85
CA ASN A 254 8.19 -20.39 17.01
C ASN A 254 8.63 -19.97 15.60
N TYR A 255 9.91 -19.75 15.33
CA TYR A 255 10.39 -19.26 14.04
C TYR A 255 9.95 -20.15 12.86
N ASP A 256 10.09 -21.48 13.00
CA ASP A 256 9.72 -22.42 11.93
C ASP A 256 8.21 -22.40 11.63
N LYS A 257 7.38 -22.24 12.67
CA LYS A 257 5.92 -22.05 12.50
C LYS A 257 5.60 -20.73 11.83
N ALA A 258 6.32 -19.65 12.18
CA ALA A 258 6.12 -18.33 11.61
C ALA A 258 6.44 -18.30 10.11
N ILE A 259 7.59 -18.85 9.70
CA ILE A 259 7.96 -18.90 8.28
C ILE A 259 7.01 -19.80 7.47
N ASP A 260 6.54 -20.91 8.04
CA ASP A 260 5.54 -21.76 7.37
C ASP A 260 4.22 -21.02 7.19
N SER A 261 3.78 -20.28 8.22
CA SER A 261 2.57 -19.45 8.17
C SER A 261 2.69 -18.34 7.12
N LEU A 262 3.82 -17.63 7.07
CA LEU A 262 4.08 -16.60 6.07
C LEU A 262 4.13 -17.17 4.65
N ALA A 263 4.86 -18.26 4.44
CA ALA A 263 4.95 -18.92 3.15
C ALA A 263 3.57 -19.35 2.62
N ASN A 264 2.73 -19.92 3.49
CA ASN A 264 1.35 -20.25 3.15
C ASN A 264 0.53 -18.99 2.77
N ASN A 265 0.60 -17.94 3.58
CA ASN A 265 -0.14 -16.71 3.32
C ASN A 265 0.29 -16.01 2.03
N ILE A 266 1.59 -15.96 1.72
CA ILE A 266 2.09 -15.43 0.45
C ILE A 266 1.57 -16.28 -0.71
N SER A 267 1.59 -17.60 -0.59
CA SER A 267 1.05 -18.52 -1.60
C SER A 267 -0.45 -18.31 -1.83
N TYR A 268 -1.25 -18.11 -0.77
CA TYR A 268 -2.67 -17.80 -0.87
C TYR A 268 -2.95 -16.44 -1.55
N LEU A 269 -2.09 -15.44 -1.33
CA LEU A 269 -2.22 -14.15 -2.03
C LEU A 269 -1.89 -14.28 -3.51
N MET A 270 -0.81 -14.97 -3.84
CA MET A 270 -0.38 -15.14 -5.24
C MET A 270 -1.35 -16.00 -6.05
N SER A 271 -1.97 -16.99 -5.42
CA SER A 271 -3.00 -17.81 -6.07
C SER A 271 -4.35 -17.08 -6.18
N GLY A 272 -4.56 -16.01 -5.42
CA GLY A 272 -5.85 -15.31 -5.29
C GLY A 272 -6.86 -16.06 -4.41
N GLU A 273 -6.44 -17.11 -3.71
CA GLU A 273 -7.30 -17.88 -2.80
C GLU A 273 -7.76 -17.05 -1.60
N LYS A 274 -6.90 -16.14 -1.12
CA LYS A 274 -7.23 -15.19 -0.05
C LYS A 274 -6.88 -13.77 -0.45
N THR A 275 -7.62 -12.83 0.11
CA THR A 275 -7.36 -11.39 -0.01
C THR A 275 -7.14 -10.78 1.37
N ILE A 276 -6.34 -9.73 1.43
CA ILE A 276 -6.20 -8.93 2.65
C ILE A 276 -7.33 -7.91 2.68
N SER A 277 -8.13 -7.93 3.75
CA SER A 277 -9.06 -6.86 4.10
C SER A 277 -8.58 -6.21 5.40
N PHE A 278 -8.49 -4.88 5.42
CA PHE A 278 -8.07 -4.14 6.60
C PHE A 278 -9.25 -3.38 7.19
N ASP A 279 -9.54 -3.66 8.46
CA ASP A 279 -10.45 -2.92 9.31
C ASP A 279 -9.64 -2.41 10.51
N ILE A 280 -9.52 -1.09 10.65
CA ILE A 280 -8.71 -0.49 11.72
C ILE A 280 -9.14 -0.96 13.11
N THR A 281 -10.44 -1.23 13.31
CA THR A 281 -10.96 -1.66 14.61
C THR A 281 -10.51 -3.07 14.99
N LYS A 282 -10.15 -3.90 14.00
CA LYS A 282 -9.73 -5.30 14.21
C LYS A 282 -8.24 -5.51 13.99
N ASN A 283 -7.65 -4.71 13.10
CA ASN A 283 -6.33 -4.97 12.55
C ASN A 283 -5.27 -3.94 12.98
N ILE A 284 -5.59 -2.99 13.86
CA ILE A 284 -4.61 -1.99 14.30
C ILE A 284 -3.34 -2.64 14.88
N LYS A 285 -3.47 -3.78 15.57
CA LYS A 285 -2.35 -4.53 16.16
C LYS A 285 -1.38 -5.11 15.13
N ALA A 286 -1.78 -5.24 13.86
CA ALA A 286 -0.88 -5.69 12.79
C ALA A 286 0.12 -4.59 12.35
N ILE A 287 -0.24 -3.32 12.50
CA ILE A 287 0.60 -2.17 12.10
C ILE A 287 1.94 -2.14 12.84
N PRO A 288 2.00 -2.16 14.19
CA PRO A 288 3.26 -2.05 14.92
C PRO A 288 4.23 -3.19 14.56
N GLU A 289 3.73 -4.41 14.33
CA GLU A 289 4.57 -5.54 13.92
C GLU A 289 5.18 -5.37 12.52
N VAL A 290 4.42 -4.80 11.58
CA VAL A 290 4.94 -4.45 10.24
C VAL A 290 6.02 -3.36 10.36
N ILE A 291 5.77 -2.33 11.17
CA ILE A 291 6.76 -1.28 11.43
C ILE A 291 8.03 -1.86 12.05
N ARG A 292 7.88 -2.74 13.05
CA ARG A 292 8.98 -3.42 13.73
C ARG A 292 9.84 -4.21 12.74
N PHE A 293 9.21 -4.99 11.86
CA PHE A 293 9.91 -5.72 10.82
C PHE A 293 10.71 -4.80 9.90
N VAL A 294 10.10 -3.72 9.40
CA VAL A 294 10.79 -2.73 8.54
C VAL A 294 11.96 -2.08 9.28
N ARG A 295 11.77 -1.63 10.53
CA ARG A 295 12.85 -1.05 11.36
C ARG A 295 14.00 -2.03 11.54
N THR A 296 13.71 -3.30 11.84
CA THR A 296 14.74 -4.34 12.01
C THR A 296 15.49 -4.65 10.72
N LEU A 297 14.90 -4.42 9.54
CA LEU A 297 15.63 -4.49 8.27
C LEU A 297 16.53 -3.28 8.03
N LEU A 298 16.12 -2.08 8.47
CA LEU A 298 16.87 -0.85 8.25
C LEU A 298 18.07 -0.68 9.20
N LEU A 299 17.92 -1.08 10.47
CA LEU A 299 18.99 -0.95 11.48
C LEU A 299 20.32 -1.61 11.06
N PRO A 300 20.34 -2.84 10.52
CA PRO A 300 21.55 -3.46 9.99
C PRO A 300 22.13 -2.72 8.77
N LEU A 301 21.28 -2.26 7.85
CA LEU A 301 21.75 -1.55 6.65
C LEU A 301 22.52 -0.28 7.01
N ASP A 302 22.11 0.42 8.07
CA ASP A 302 22.78 1.62 8.54
C ASP A 302 24.12 1.36 9.28
N GLN A 303 24.39 0.11 9.68
CA GLN A 303 25.70 -0.23 10.27
C GLN A 303 26.83 -0.24 9.24
N PHE A 304 26.52 -0.44 7.97
CA PHE A 304 27.50 -0.40 6.92
C PHE A 304 27.69 1.03 6.44
N LYS A 305 28.95 1.42 6.24
CA LYS A 305 29.22 2.72 5.65
C LYS A 305 28.78 2.71 4.20
N PHE A 306 28.40 3.87 3.69
CA PHE A 306 28.07 4.06 2.29
C PHE A 306 29.13 3.44 1.37
N GLU A 307 30.41 3.64 1.67
CA GLU A 307 31.53 3.09 0.89
C GLU A 307 31.59 1.56 0.96
N ASP A 308 31.26 0.94 2.10
CA ASP A 308 31.27 -0.51 2.25
C ASP A 308 30.24 -1.18 1.33
N ILE A 309 29.07 -0.53 1.15
CA ILE A 309 28.00 -1.04 0.30
C ILE A 309 28.24 -0.72 -1.18
N THR A 310 28.88 0.40 -1.50
CA THR A 310 28.91 0.93 -2.88
C THR A 310 30.24 0.70 -3.61
N SER A 311 31.36 0.47 -2.91
CA SER A 311 32.68 0.39 -3.55
C SER A 311 33.08 -1.01 -4.03
N ARG A 312 32.56 -2.07 -3.42
CA ARG A 312 32.86 -3.47 -3.78
C ARG A 312 31.78 -4.44 -3.31
N ALA A 313 31.79 -5.65 -3.86
CA ALA A 313 31.03 -6.76 -3.30
C ALA A 313 31.60 -7.17 -1.92
N MET A 314 30.71 -7.33 -0.94
CA MET A 314 31.01 -7.87 0.38
C MET A 314 30.96 -9.39 0.35
N THR A 315 31.88 -10.01 1.10
CA THR A 315 31.94 -11.47 1.23
C THR A 315 30.86 -11.99 2.17
N LEU A 316 30.50 -13.27 2.04
CA LEU A 316 29.54 -13.92 2.94
C LEU A 316 29.99 -13.87 4.40
N ASN A 317 31.30 -14.02 4.65
CA ASN A 317 31.87 -13.99 6.02
C ASN A 317 31.79 -12.61 6.66
N GLU A 318 32.02 -11.53 5.89
CA GLU A 318 31.88 -10.16 6.39
C GLU A 318 30.44 -9.89 6.86
N VAL A 319 29.46 -10.33 6.06
CA VAL A 319 28.04 -10.19 6.39
C VAL A 319 27.62 -11.13 7.53
N GLY A 320 28.13 -12.36 7.56
CA GLY A 320 27.88 -13.33 8.63
C GLY A 320 28.37 -12.82 9.98
N ALA A 321 29.60 -12.30 10.05
CA ALA A 321 30.17 -11.71 11.26
C ALA A 321 29.34 -10.52 11.76
N MET A 322 28.83 -9.69 10.84
CA MET A 322 27.96 -8.59 11.20
C MET A 322 26.63 -9.08 11.79
N ARG A 323 25.99 -10.11 11.20
CA ARG A 323 24.74 -10.67 11.75
C ARG A 323 24.87 -11.27 13.14
N ASP A 324 26.09 -11.65 13.55
CA ASP A 324 26.41 -12.14 14.89
C ASP A 324 26.63 -11.03 15.93
N THR A 325 26.77 -9.78 15.48
CA THR A 325 26.88 -8.65 16.41
C THR A 325 25.53 -8.35 17.07
N LYS A 326 25.58 -7.81 18.29
CA LYS A 326 24.39 -7.38 19.03
C LYS A 326 23.92 -6.03 18.50
N ILE A 327 22.62 -5.77 18.58
CA ILE A 327 22.06 -4.44 18.33
C ILE A 327 22.54 -3.50 19.44
N VAL A 328 23.40 -2.55 19.11
CA VAL A 328 23.98 -1.57 20.06
C VAL A 328 23.41 -0.16 19.90
N SER A 329 22.81 0.14 18.75
CA SER A 329 22.22 1.44 18.45
C SER A 329 20.78 1.26 17.98
N ASN A 330 19.89 2.10 18.50
CA ASN A 330 18.50 2.19 18.06
C ASN A 330 18.23 3.42 17.18
N LYS A 331 19.19 3.70 16.29
CA LYS A 331 19.19 4.89 15.45
C LYS A 331 19.52 4.52 14.02
N ILE A 332 18.96 5.29 13.09
CA ILE A 332 19.32 5.18 11.67
C ILE A 332 19.62 6.55 11.07
N ASP A 333 20.63 6.64 10.22
CA ASP A 333 20.84 7.80 9.36
C ASP A 333 20.03 7.66 8.06
N ILE A 334 18.92 8.39 7.98
CA ILE A 334 18.03 8.37 6.82
C ILE A 334 18.74 8.85 5.54
N LYS A 335 19.70 9.78 5.67
CA LYS A 335 20.46 10.30 4.53
C LYS A 335 21.38 9.22 3.94
N ASN A 336 22.02 8.43 4.79
CA ASN A 336 22.83 7.28 4.37
C ASN A 336 21.99 6.27 3.58
N ILE A 337 20.80 5.92 4.10
CA ILE A 337 19.86 5.01 3.43
C ILE A 337 19.45 5.55 2.05
N PHE A 338 19.06 6.82 1.95
CA PHE A 338 18.65 7.41 0.67
C PHE A 338 19.81 7.50 -0.32
N ASN A 339 21.03 7.74 0.15
CA ASN A 339 22.22 7.71 -0.70
C ASN A 339 22.46 6.30 -1.28
N ILE A 340 22.33 5.24 -0.47
CA ILE A 340 22.47 3.84 -0.93
C ILE A 340 21.40 3.51 -1.99
N LEU A 341 20.14 3.86 -1.72
CA LEU A 341 19.03 3.64 -2.67
C LEU A 341 19.26 4.40 -3.99
N ASN A 342 19.71 5.65 -3.92
CA ASN A 342 20.04 6.42 -5.12
C ASN A 342 21.24 5.82 -5.87
N ALA A 343 22.28 5.37 -5.17
CA ALA A 343 23.45 4.73 -5.79
C ALA A 343 23.09 3.42 -6.51
N LEU A 344 22.09 2.69 -6.02
CA LEU A 344 21.55 1.52 -6.73
C LEU A 344 21.05 1.88 -8.13
N SER A 345 20.50 3.08 -8.33
CA SER A 345 20.01 3.51 -9.66
C SER A 345 21.13 3.73 -10.68
N THR A 346 22.33 4.05 -10.22
CA THR A 346 23.51 4.31 -11.05
C THR A 346 24.48 3.12 -11.11
N ASP A 347 24.19 2.02 -10.43
CA ASP A 347 25.02 0.81 -10.41
C ASP A 347 25.04 0.13 -11.79
N ASN A 348 26.23 -0.01 -12.38
CA ASN A 348 26.41 -0.69 -13.67
C ASN A 348 26.88 -2.14 -13.53
N GLU A 349 27.37 -2.54 -12.35
CA GLU A 349 27.93 -3.88 -12.14
C GLU A 349 27.05 -4.74 -11.23
N GLY A 350 26.08 -4.12 -10.56
CA GLY A 350 25.09 -4.80 -9.71
C GLY A 350 25.66 -5.18 -8.34
N PHE A 351 26.80 -4.61 -7.94
CA PHE A 351 27.41 -4.90 -6.64
C PHE A 351 26.58 -4.39 -5.47
N ILE A 352 25.89 -3.27 -5.62
CA ILE A 352 25.02 -2.72 -4.57
C ILE A 352 23.85 -3.68 -4.34
N LEU A 353 23.21 -4.16 -5.41
CA LEU A 353 22.19 -5.19 -5.31
C LEU A 353 22.74 -6.47 -4.70
N LYS A 354 23.94 -6.91 -5.13
CA LYS A 354 24.61 -8.09 -4.58
C LYS A 354 24.83 -7.99 -3.09
N ASN A 355 25.24 -6.82 -2.59
CA ASN A 355 25.42 -6.55 -1.17
C ASN A 355 24.08 -6.59 -0.42
N ILE A 356 23.04 -5.94 -0.95
CA ILE A 356 21.69 -5.97 -0.38
C ILE A 356 21.16 -7.41 -0.29
N VAL A 357 21.31 -8.20 -1.35
CA VAL A 357 20.93 -9.63 -1.37
C VAL A 357 21.76 -10.43 -0.37
N ASN A 358 23.05 -10.15 -0.22
CA ASN A 358 23.91 -10.81 0.75
C ASN A 358 23.45 -10.54 2.19
N PHE A 359 23.19 -9.28 2.54
CA PHE A 359 22.67 -8.90 3.86
C PHE A 359 21.39 -9.66 4.21
N LEU A 360 20.46 -9.70 3.25
CA LEU A 360 19.14 -10.27 3.46
C LEU A 360 19.12 -11.80 3.40
N LEU A 361 19.94 -12.44 2.55
CA LEU A 361 19.76 -13.84 2.18
C LEU A 361 21.05 -14.67 2.11
N GLY A 362 22.23 -14.05 2.15
CA GLY A 362 23.50 -14.76 2.07
C GLY A 362 23.76 -15.62 3.30
N THR A 363 24.36 -16.80 3.14
CA THR A 363 24.74 -17.70 4.24
C THR A 363 26.26 -17.88 4.29
N ASP A 364 26.89 -17.76 5.45
CA ASP A 364 28.35 -17.89 5.62
C ASP A 364 28.82 -19.35 5.85
N ASP A 365 27.89 -20.28 6.04
CA ASP A 365 28.21 -21.70 6.16
C ASP A 365 28.72 -22.31 4.84
N LYS A 366 29.59 -23.32 4.96
CA LYS A 366 30.04 -24.14 3.82
C LYS A 366 28.90 -25.04 3.34
N LEU A 367 28.62 -25.00 2.04
CA LEU A 367 27.54 -25.73 1.40
C LEU A 367 28.10 -26.86 0.52
N ASN A 368 28.80 -27.79 1.16
CA ASN A 368 29.42 -28.93 0.46
C ASN A 368 28.52 -30.16 0.48
N ILE A 369 28.37 -30.80 -0.68
CA ILE A 369 27.72 -32.10 -0.81
C ILE A 369 28.78 -33.17 -0.52
N SER A 370 28.72 -33.81 0.65
CA SER A 370 29.58 -34.96 0.93
C SER A 370 29.18 -36.14 0.04
N TYR A 371 30.17 -36.83 -0.54
CA TYR A 371 29.98 -38.06 -1.32
C TYR A 371 29.18 -39.12 -0.54
N ILE A 372 29.32 -39.16 0.79
CA ILE A 372 28.57 -40.09 1.67
C ILE A 372 27.10 -39.67 1.81
N ASP A 373 26.82 -38.37 1.94
CA ASP A 373 25.44 -37.86 2.04
C ASP A 373 24.68 -38.07 0.70
N ALA A 374 25.38 -38.00 -0.44
CA ALA A 374 24.82 -38.25 -1.76
C ALA A 374 24.55 -39.74 -2.05
N ILE A 375 25.37 -40.67 -1.52
CA ILE A 375 25.20 -42.12 -1.77
C ILE A 375 24.18 -42.75 -0.83
N PHE A 376 24.07 -42.29 0.42
CA PHE A 376 23.35 -43.01 1.48
C PHE A 376 22.09 -42.29 2.01
N GLY A 377 21.67 -41.13 1.48
CA GLY A 377 20.47 -40.48 2.02
C GLY A 377 20.04 -39.16 1.40
N THR A 378 19.42 -38.34 2.25
CA THR A 378 18.90 -37.01 1.92
C THR A 378 19.93 -35.94 2.25
N VAL A 379 20.37 -35.19 1.25
CA VAL A 379 21.22 -34.01 1.42
C VAL A 379 20.37 -32.88 2.00
N LYS A 380 20.70 -32.45 3.22
CA LYS A 380 20.04 -31.33 3.91
C LYS A 380 21.08 -30.30 4.30
N TYR A 381 20.65 -29.05 4.41
CA TYR A 381 21.44 -28.04 5.10
C TYR A 381 21.60 -28.43 6.58
N LYS A 382 22.85 -28.58 7.02
CA LYS A 382 23.22 -28.94 8.41
C LYS A 382 23.83 -27.76 9.17
N GLY A 383 23.93 -26.59 8.52
CA GLY A 383 24.51 -25.38 9.09
C GLY A 383 23.63 -24.78 10.19
N ASN A 384 24.16 -23.75 10.85
CA ASN A 384 23.42 -23.01 11.85
C ASN A 384 22.26 -22.25 11.16
N LYS A 385 21.21 -21.86 11.89
CA LYS A 385 20.05 -21.10 11.34
C LYS A 385 20.42 -19.74 10.70
N LYS A 386 21.71 -19.38 10.65
CA LYS A 386 22.24 -18.15 10.07
C LYS A 386 22.00 -18.10 8.56
N GLY A 387 21.62 -16.93 8.06
CA GLY A 387 21.35 -16.72 6.64
C GLY A 387 20.35 -15.60 6.33
N GLY A 388 20.08 -14.72 7.29
CA GLY A 388 19.03 -13.70 7.17
C GLY A 388 17.66 -14.34 6.99
N LEU A 389 16.97 -13.96 5.91
CA LEU A 389 15.62 -14.38 5.55
C LEU A 389 15.60 -15.58 4.60
N ILE A 390 16.73 -16.21 4.30
CA ILE A 390 16.80 -17.29 3.30
C ILE A 390 15.87 -18.46 3.62
N LYS A 391 15.69 -18.80 4.90
CA LYS A 391 14.79 -19.90 5.29
C LYS A 391 13.34 -19.60 4.92
N LEU A 392 12.91 -18.34 4.99
CA LEU A 392 11.59 -17.91 4.53
C LEU A 392 11.45 -18.09 3.00
N VAL A 393 12.48 -17.70 2.24
CA VAL A 393 12.51 -17.89 0.78
C VAL A 393 12.44 -19.38 0.42
N SER A 394 13.26 -20.22 1.07
CA SER A 394 13.25 -21.67 0.91
C SER A 394 11.86 -22.25 1.19
N LYS A 395 11.23 -21.90 2.33
CA LYS A 395 9.87 -22.34 2.67
C LYS A 395 8.83 -21.91 1.65
N PHE A 396 8.93 -20.69 1.15
CA PHE A 396 8.04 -20.21 0.10
C PHE A 396 8.20 -21.05 -1.19
N VAL A 397 9.43 -21.35 -1.61
CA VAL A 397 9.69 -22.23 -2.77
C VAL A 397 9.19 -23.66 -2.53
N GLU A 398 9.34 -24.21 -1.33
CA GLU A 398 8.79 -25.51 -0.94
C GLU A 398 7.25 -25.54 -1.11
N LYS A 399 6.54 -24.47 -0.73
CA LYS A 399 5.09 -24.35 -0.93
C LYS A 399 4.70 -24.26 -2.40
N LEU A 400 5.46 -23.51 -3.21
CA LEU A 400 5.21 -23.44 -4.66
C LEU A 400 5.43 -24.81 -5.33
N ASN A 401 6.46 -25.54 -4.93
CA ASN A 401 6.80 -26.85 -5.49
C ASN A 401 5.99 -28.01 -4.90
N LYS A 402 5.24 -27.77 -3.81
CA LYS A 402 4.49 -28.79 -3.05
C LYS A 402 5.39 -29.96 -2.61
N ALA A 403 6.66 -29.68 -2.37
CA ALA A 403 7.67 -30.65 -1.99
C ALA A 403 8.78 -29.96 -1.19
N ASP A 404 9.41 -30.67 -0.26
CA ASP A 404 10.53 -30.16 0.54
C ASP A 404 11.89 -30.58 -0.04
N PHE A 405 11.88 -31.47 -1.04
CA PHE A 405 13.06 -32.08 -1.65
C PHE A 405 12.89 -32.20 -3.16
N VAL A 406 14.02 -32.16 -3.88
CA VAL A 406 14.13 -32.52 -5.29
C VAL A 406 14.85 -33.87 -5.38
N GLU A 407 14.33 -34.78 -6.21
CA GLU A 407 14.96 -36.08 -6.46
C GLU A 407 15.74 -36.07 -7.79
N PHE A 408 17.01 -36.46 -7.74
CA PHE A 408 17.89 -36.57 -8.90
C PHE A 408 18.28 -38.03 -9.14
N SER A 409 18.25 -38.48 -10.40
CA SER A 409 18.81 -39.77 -10.79
C SER A 409 20.25 -39.56 -11.25
N VAL A 410 21.23 -40.06 -10.48
CA VAL A 410 22.66 -39.83 -10.76
C VAL A 410 23.26 -40.99 -11.58
N VAL A 411 22.76 -42.21 -11.38
CA VAL A 411 23.10 -43.42 -12.15
C VAL A 411 21.91 -44.38 -12.11
N ALA A 412 21.85 -45.34 -13.04
CA ALA A 412 20.74 -46.29 -13.15
C ALA A 412 20.44 -46.98 -11.80
N GLY A 413 19.33 -46.59 -11.15
CA GLY A 413 18.86 -47.14 -9.87
C GLY A 413 19.18 -46.31 -8.62
N LEU A 414 20.06 -45.29 -8.70
CA LEU A 414 20.40 -44.44 -7.54
C LEU A 414 19.68 -43.09 -7.62
N LYS A 415 18.77 -42.85 -6.68
CA LYS A 415 18.06 -41.58 -6.49
C LYS A 415 18.61 -40.83 -5.29
N VAL A 416 19.04 -39.59 -5.50
CA VAL A 416 19.50 -38.68 -4.45
C VAL A 416 18.40 -37.66 -4.16
N LYS A 417 18.07 -37.47 -2.88
CA LYS A 417 17.11 -36.44 -2.45
C LYS A 417 17.87 -35.25 -1.90
N ILE A 418 17.68 -34.06 -2.46
CA ILE A 418 18.32 -32.83 -1.99
C ILE A 418 17.25 -31.87 -1.50
N SER A 419 17.41 -31.30 -0.29
CA SER A 419 16.43 -30.36 0.26
C SER A 419 16.40 -29.07 -0.56
N ILE A 420 15.20 -28.52 -0.77
CA ILE A 420 15.04 -27.24 -1.47
C ILE A 420 15.81 -26.15 -0.74
N ASP A 421 15.77 -26.10 0.59
CA ASP A 421 16.56 -25.14 1.38
C ASP A 421 18.05 -25.17 1.08
N PHE A 422 18.64 -26.37 0.86
CA PHE A 422 20.04 -26.49 0.50
C PHE A 422 20.31 -25.94 -0.91
N ILE A 423 19.45 -26.29 -1.88
CA ILE A 423 19.56 -25.84 -3.27
C ILE A 423 19.47 -24.31 -3.35
N ILE A 424 18.50 -23.70 -2.67
CA ILE A 424 18.30 -22.25 -2.71
C ILE A 424 19.49 -21.53 -2.06
N ARG A 425 19.97 -21.98 -0.90
CA ARG A 425 21.17 -21.43 -0.26
C ARG A 425 22.40 -21.53 -1.15
N ALA A 426 22.64 -22.70 -1.75
CA ALA A 426 23.79 -22.93 -2.62
C ALA A 426 23.72 -22.04 -3.87
N PHE A 427 22.54 -21.93 -4.48
CA PHE A 427 22.33 -21.07 -5.65
C PHE A 427 22.49 -19.58 -5.34
N LEU A 428 21.95 -19.11 -4.20
CA LEU A 428 22.15 -17.72 -3.78
C LEU A 428 23.62 -17.43 -3.51
N ASN A 429 24.28 -18.25 -2.69
CA ASN A 429 25.68 -18.05 -2.35
C ASN A 429 26.60 -18.10 -3.57
N MET A 430 26.29 -18.93 -4.56
CA MET A 430 26.99 -18.97 -5.85
C MET A 430 26.91 -17.60 -6.55
N GLY A 431 25.73 -17.00 -6.68
CA GLY A 431 25.57 -15.63 -7.22
C GLY A 431 26.20 -14.54 -6.36
N LEU A 432 26.32 -14.78 -5.05
CA LEU A 432 27.04 -13.91 -4.12
C LEU A 432 28.58 -14.07 -4.20
N GLY A 433 29.08 -15.00 -5.01
CA GLY A 433 30.50 -15.22 -5.26
C GLY A 433 31.20 -16.12 -4.24
N GLN A 434 30.48 -17.08 -3.64
CA GLN A 434 31.12 -18.12 -2.81
C GLN A 434 32.03 -19.00 -3.68
N ASN A 435 33.26 -19.20 -3.21
CA ASN A 435 34.25 -20.02 -3.90
C ASN A 435 33.82 -21.48 -3.99
N LYS A 436 34.29 -22.18 -5.03
CA LYS A 436 34.00 -23.59 -5.30
C LYS A 436 34.34 -24.56 -4.17
N ASP A 437 35.37 -24.25 -3.38
CA ASP A 437 35.81 -25.11 -2.27
C ASP A 437 34.82 -25.09 -1.08
N ASP A 438 33.98 -24.05 -1.01
CA ASP A 438 33.00 -23.82 0.06
C ASP A 438 31.55 -23.98 -0.42
N ASN A 439 31.33 -24.18 -1.72
CA ASN A 439 30.02 -24.39 -2.33
C ASN A 439 30.09 -25.50 -3.39
N GLY A 440 29.56 -26.68 -3.05
CA GLY A 440 29.54 -27.83 -3.95
C GLY A 440 28.80 -27.56 -5.26
N LEU A 441 27.75 -26.74 -5.26
CA LEU A 441 27.03 -26.38 -6.48
C LEU A 441 27.93 -25.60 -7.44
N THR A 442 28.70 -24.63 -6.93
CA THR A 442 29.68 -23.87 -7.71
C THR A 442 30.71 -24.80 -8.35
N SER A 443 31.26 -25.75 -7.59
CA SER A 443 32.20 -26.75 -8.13
C SER A 443 31.57 -27.55 -9.27
N TYR A 444 30.36 -28.08 -9.09
CA TYR A 444 29.71 -28.87 -10.14
C TYR A 444 29.36 -28.06 -11.39
N VAL A 445 29.08 -26.76 -11.26
CA VAL A 445 28.86 -25.85 -12.40
C VAL A 445 30.19 -25.58 -13.13
N GLU A 446 31.25 -25.22 -12.40
CA GLU A 446 32.56 -24.91 -12.99
C GLU A 446 33.20 -26.13 -13.67
N ASP A 447 33.04 -27.32 -13.10
CA ASP A 447 33.53 -28.58 -13.64
C ASP A 447 32.65 -29.13 -14.79
N GLY A 448 31.58 -28.41 -15.17
CA GLY A 448 30.68 -28.77 -16.27
C GLY A 448 29.75 -29.96 -15.99
N THR A 449 29.64 -30.39 -14.73
CA THR A 449 28.76 -31.49 -14.32
C THR A 449 27.29 -31.07 -14.30
N ILE A 450 27.02 -29.83 -13.85
CA ILE A 450 25.68 -29.22 -13.88
C ILE A 450 25.64 -28.22 -15.05
N THR A 451 25.02 -28.64 -16.14
CA THR A 451 24.71 -27.78 -17.29
C THR A 451 23.24 -27.35 -17.24
N ALA A 452 22.89 -26.36 -18.07
CA ALA A 452 21.49 -25.98 -18.25
C ALA A 452 20.63 -27.17 -18.68
N ASP A 453 21.10 -28.02 -19.59
CA ASP A 453 20.39 -29.21 -20.05
C ASP A 453 20.15 -30.21 -18.92
N THR A 454 21.14 -30.40 -18.04
CA THR A 454 21.00 -31.27 -16.85
C THR A 454 19.89 -30.76 -15.93
N LEU A 455 19.78 -29.46 -15.72
CA LEU A 455 18.73 -28.86 -14.88
C LEU A 455 17.35 -28.84 -15.56
N LEU A 456 17.30 -28.63 -16.87
CA LEU A 456 16.04 -28.69 -17.64
C LEU A 456 15.45 -30.10 -17.66
N GLY A 457 16.30 -31.13 -17.54
CA GLY A 457 15.87 -32.52 -17.35
C GLY A 457 15.27 -32.84 -15.98
N VAL A 458 15.29 -31.92 -15.02
CA VAL A 458 14.74 -32.13 -13.67
C VAL A 458 13.23 -31.89 -13.68
N GLU A 459 12.44 -32.96 -13.60
CA GLU A 459 10.97 -32.88 -13.62
C GLU A 459 10.42 -31.97 -12.51
N ALA A 460 10.99 -32.05 -11.31
CA ALA A 460 10.54 -31.30 -10.12
C ALA A 460 10.98 -29.82 -10.08
N LEU A 461 11.73 -29.33 -11.08
CA LEU A 461 12.07 -27.91 -11.16
C LEU A 461 10.83 -27.10 -11.59
N PRO A 462 10.44 -26.03 -10.89
CA PRO A 462 9.25 -25.25 -11.25
C PRO A 462 9.39 -24.58 -12.61
N ASP A 463 8.26 -24.46 -13.32
CA ASP A 463 8.22 -23.99 -14.71
C ASP A 463 8.85 -22.60 -14.89
N PHE A 464 8.70 -21.70 -13.92
CA PHE A 464 9.34 -20.39 -13.99
C PHE A 464 10.87 -20.49 -14.01
N LEU A 465 11.48 -21.38 -13.21
CA LEU A 465 12.93 -21.62 -13.23
C LEU A 465 13.35 -22.32 -14.51
N LYS A 466 12.59 -23.31 -14.99
CA LYS A 466 12.85 -23.95 -16.30
C LYS A 466 12.85 -22.94 -17.43
N ASN A 467 11.91 -22.00 -17.45
CA ASN A 467 11.82 -20.95 -18.45
C ASN A 467 13.03 -20.01 -18.40
N VAL A 468 13.48 -19.62 -17.20
CA VAL A 468 14.70 -18.80 -17.03
C VAL A 468 15.93 -19.55 -17.53
N ILE A 469 16.14 -20.80 -17.10
CA ILE A 469 17.30 -21.61 -17.50
C ILE A 469 17.29 -21.83 -19.01
N LYS A 470 16.14 -22.15 -19.59
CA LYS A 470 15.98 -22.32 -21.03
C LYS A 470 16.34 -21.05 -21.80
N ALA A 471 15.82 -19.89 -21.38
CA ALA A 471 16.14 -18.61 -22.01
C ALA A 471 17.62 -18.25 -21.91
N VAL A 472 18.27 -18.55 -20.79
CA VAL A 472 19.72 -18.36 -20.61
C VAL A 472 20.52 -19.31 -21.52
N ASN A 473 20.09 -20.58 -21.62
CA ASN A 473 20.75 -21.61 -22.44
C ASN A 473 20.62 -21.32 -23.94
N GLU A 474 19.43 -20.94 -24.40
CA GLU A 474 19.18 -20.54 -25.80
C GLU A 474 20.07 -19.36 -26.23
N ASN A 475 20.45 -18.49 -25.29
CA ASN A 475 21.36 -17.38 -25.53
C ASN A 475 22.85 -17.74 -25.33
N ASN A 476 23.18 -19.00 -25.03
CA ASN A 476 24.53 -19.49 -24.70
C ASN A 476 25.21 -18.78 -23.52
N ASP A 477 24.42 -18.30 -22.55
CA ASP A 477 24.93 -17.51 -21.42
C ASP A 477 25.02 -18.30 -20.10
N TRP A 478 24.82 -19.62 -20.13
CA TRP A 478 24.78 -20.45 -18.93
C TRP A 478 25.96 -20.22 -17.98
N ASN A 479 27.19 -20.19 -18.50
CA ASN A 479 28.38 -20.00 -17.66
C ASN A 479 28.42 -18.59 -17.03
N LYS A 480 27.97 -17.55 -17.74
CA LYS A 480 27.90 -16.19 -17.19
C LYS A 480 26.84 -16.10 -16.10
N PHE A 481 25.65 -16.67 -16.36
CA PHE A 481 24.55 -16.72 -15.41
C PHE A 481 24.93 -17.53 -14.18
N ALA A 482 25.42 -18.75 -14.35
CA ALA A 482 25.68 -19.64 -13.23
C ALA A 482 26.79 -19.12 -12.30
N LEU A 483 27.82 -18.46 -12.83
CA LEU A 483 28.90 -17.90 -11.99
C LEU A 483 28.54 -16.58 -11.28
N ASN A 484 27.64 -15.77 -11.85
CA ASN A 484 27.23 -14.50 -11.25
C ASN A 484 25.81 -14.11 -11.68
N TRP A 485 24.80 -14.88 -11.24
CA TRP A 485 23.43 -14.66 -11.70
C TRP A 485 22.90 -13.29 -11.27
N VAL A 486 23.33 -12.75 -10.12
CA VAL A 486 22.91 -11.43 -9.63
C VAL A 486 23.38 -10.34 -10.60
N GLY A 487 24.67 -10.33 -10.93
CA GLY A 487 25.22 -9.38 -11.90
C GLY A 487 24.67 -9.59 -13.31
N TYR A 488 24.50 -10.85 -13.72
CA TYR A 488 23.88 -11.19 -15.01
C TYR A 488 22.47 -10.61 -15.11
N LEU A 489 21.58 -10.89 -14.15
CA LEU A 489 20.20 -10.40 -14.15
C LEU A 489 20.09 -8.89 -13.97
N TRP A 490 21.07 -8.23 -13.34
CA TRP A 490 21.06 -6.78 -13.12
C TRP A 490 20.96 -6.01 -14.44
N ASN A 491 21.92 -6.21 -15.33
CA ASN A 491 22.03 -5.55 -16.64
C ASN A 491 21.92 -6.53 -17.80
N ASN A 492 20.98 -7.46 -17.70
CA ASN A 492 20.78 -8.49 -18.72
C ASN A 492 20.18 -7.89 -20.02
N ASP A 493 20.83 -8.19 -21.15
CA ASP A 493 20.38 -7.88 -22.51
C ASP A 493 19.89 -9.12 -23.28
N ASN A 494 19.84 -10.29 -22.62
CA ASN A 494 19.32 -11.52 -23.22
C ASN A 494 17.84 -11.35 -23.61
N LYS A 495 17.60 -11.34 -24.93
CA LYS A 495 16.28 -11.16 -25.55
C LYS A 495 15.32 -12.32 -25.29
N HIS A 496 15.83 -13.53 -25.05
CA HIS A 496 15.01 -14.69 -24.70
C HIS A 496 14.47 -14.58 -23.26
N LEU A 497 15.28 -14.02 -22.35
CA LEU A 497 14.89 -13.83 -20.96
C LEU A 497 14.02 -12.58 -20.78
N ASN A 498 14.33 -11.51 -21.53
CA ASN A 498 13.62 -10.22 -21.52
C ASN A 498 13.38 -9.67 -20.11
N LEU A 499 14.34 -9.88 -19.22
CA LEU A 499 14.31 -9.47 -17.81
C LEU A 499 15.60 -8.74 -17.50
N SER A 500 15.53 -7.51 -17.01
CA SER A 500 16.63 -6.81 -16.36
C SER A 500 16.15 -6.27 -15.03
N LEU A 501 16.84 -6.60 -13.93
CA LEU A 501 16.47 -6.10 -12.61
C LEU A 501 16.67 -4.59 -12.52
N LYS A 502 17.69 -4.03 -13.19
CA LYS A 502 17.88 -2.58 -13.28
C LYS A 502 16.72 -1.89 -13.98
N SER A 503 16.14 -2.52 -15.02
CA SER A 503 15.00 -1.93 -15.74
C SER A 503 13.76 -1.73 -14.86
N TYR A 504 13.63 -2.44 -13.74
CA TYR A 504 12.56 -2.19 -12.76
C TYR A 504 12.70 -0.84 -12.06
N LEU A 505 13.91 -0.29 -11.96
CA LEU A 505 14.11 1.05 -11.41
C LEU A 505 13.48 2.13 -12.31
N ASP A 506 13.47 1.89 -13.62
CA ASP A 506 12.91 2.81 -14.61
C ASP A 506 11.41 2.63 -14.84
N LYS A 507 10.81 1.64 -14.19
CA LYS A 507 9.36 1.40 -14.19
C LYS A 507 8.70 2.16 -13.06
N THR A 508 7.46 2.54 -13.30
CA THR A 508 6.62 3.14 -12.28
C THR A 508 6.26 2.12 -11.20
N VAL A 509 6.05 2.57 -9.97
CA VAL A 509 5.66 1.69 -8.86
C VAL A 509 4.37 0.93 -9.17
N GLY A 510 3.46 1.52 -9.96
CA GLY A 510 2.24 0.88 -10.47
C GLY A 510 2.56 -0.30 -11.39
N GLU A 511 3.39 -0.10 -12.41
CA GLU A 511 3.81 -1.16 -13.34
C GLU A 511 4.50 -2.32 -12.62
N ILE A 512 5.34 -2.02 -11.62
CA ILE A 512 6.00 -3.06 -10.81
C ILE A 512 4.96 -3.88 -10.05
N VAL A 513 3.95 -3.24 -9.47
CA VAL A 513 2.90 -3.92 -8.70
C VAL A 513 2.02 -4.79 -9.60
N GLU A 514 1.67 -4.29 -10.79
CA GLU A 514 0.87 -5.01 -11.77
C GLU A 514 1.53 -6.32 -12.21
N MET A 515 2.86 -6.39 -12.24
CA MET A 515 3.59 -7.63 -12.54
C MET A 515 3.39 -8.76 -11.54
N PHE A 516 3.03 -8.42 -10.29
CA PHE A 516 2.77 -9.41 -9.23
C PHE A 516 1.28 -9.69 -9.05
N GLN A 517 0.40 -8.94 -9.73
CA GLN A 517 -1.02 -9.18 -9.69
C GLN A 517 -1.41 -10.16 -10.79
N LYS A 518 -1.96 -11.31 -10.40
CA LYS A 518 -2.65 -12.19 -11.34
C LYS A 518 -3.86 -11.41 -11.86
N GLN A 519 -3.98 -11.25 -13.17
CA GLN A 519 -5.17 -10.67 -13.80
C GLN A 519 -6.41 -11.33 -13.18
N PRO A 520 -7.34 -10.57 -12.57
CA PRO A 520 -8.51 -11.17 -11.96
C PRO A 520 -9.24 -11.98 -13.03
N THR A 521 -9.47 -13.26 -12.74
CA THR A 521 -10.31 -14.13 -13.56
C THR A 521 -11.71 -13.54 -13.63
N ASP A 522 -12.16 -13.08 -14.81
CA ASP A 522 -13.53 -12.80 -15.33
C ASP A 522 -14.68 -12.43 -14.37
N LYS A 523 -14.39 -12.03 -13.13
CA LYS A 523 -15.40 -11.73 -12.11
C LYS A 523 -15.76 -10.27 -12.27
N ALA A 524 -16.98 -10.01 -12.75
CA ALA A 524 -17.55 -8.67 -12.80
C ALA A 524 -17.42 -7.99 -11.42
N LEU A 525 -16.68 -6.88 -11.37
CA LEU A 525 -16.46 -6.07 -10.16
C LEU A 525 -17.61 -5.08 -9.93
N GLY A 526 -18.46 -4.90 -10.95
CA GLY A 526 -19.57 -3.95 -10.98
C GLY A 526 -19.26 -2.74 -11.88
N PHE A 527 -20.31 -2.06 -12.32
CA PHE A 527 -20.27 -1.00 -13.34
C PHE A 527 -19.55 0.31 -12.94
N ASP A 528 -19.32 0.53 -11.64
CA ASP A 528 -18.74 1.78 -11.12
C ASP A 528 -17.70 1.54 -10.01
N HIS A 529 -16.93 0.46 -10.14
CA HIS A 529 -15.90 0.09 -9.16
C HIS A 529 -14.65 0.99 -9.29
N VAL A 530 -14.59 2.05 -8.47
CA VAL A 530 -13.49 3.03 -8.50
C VAL A 530 -12.19 2.45 -7.97
N THR A 531 -11.11 2.58 -8.74
CA THR A 531 -9.77 2.09 -8.37
C THR A 531 -8.74 3.16 -8.05
N ASN A 532 -9.07 4.45 -8.18
CA ASN A 532 -8.16 5.50 -7.73
C ASN A 532 -7.83 5.26 -6.25
N ASN A 533 -6.56 5.39 -5.90
CA ASN A 533 -6.13 5.20 -4.54
C ASN A 533 -5.17 6.31 -4.11
N ALA A 534 -5.01 6.46 -2.81
CA ALA A 534 -4.15 7.49 -2.21
C ALA A 534 -2.68 7.41 -2.66
N LEU A 535 -2.25 6.26 -3.17
CA LEU A 535 -0.89 6.08 -3.66
C LEU A 535 -0.76 6.33 -5.15
N ASP A 536 -1.79 6.76 -5.87
CA ASP A 536 -1.67 7.05 -7.30
C ASP A 536 -0.56 8.09 -7.57
N MET A 537 -0.40 9.05 -6.65
CA MET A 537 0.70 10.04 -6.65
C MET A 537 2.11 9.41 -6.60
N ILE A 538 2.27 8.22 -6.01
CA ILE A 538 3.54 7.47 -5.95
C ILE A 538 3.56 6.37 -7.02
N SER A 539 2.43 5.74 -7.31
CA SER A 539 2.34 4.63 -8.26
C SER A 539 2.70 5.06 -9.67
N ASN A 540 2.47 6.32 -10.02
CA ASN A 540 2.81 6.88 -11.32
C ASN A 540 4.27 7.33 -11.42
N LYS A 541 5.04 7.27 -10.33
CA LYS A 541 6.46 7.66 -10.29
C LYS A 541 7.36 6.46 -10.52
N LYS A 542 8.46 6.68 -11.25
CA LYS A 542 9.52 5.69 -11.40
C LYS A 542 10.23 5.48 -10.07
N LEU A 543 10.67 4.26 -9.82
CA LEU A 543 11.38 3.95 -8.58
C LEU A 543 12.72 4.71 -8.48
N SER A 544 13.44 4.89 -9.60
CA SER A 544 14.66 5.69 -9.67
C SER A 544 14.42 7.18 -9.37
N ASP A 545 13.33 7.76 -9.89
CA ASP A 545 12.95 9.14 -9.59
C ASP A 545 12.65 9.34 -8.11
N ILE A 546 11.93 8.39 -7.48
CA ILE A 546 11.67 8.41 -6.03
C ILE A 546 12.98 8.38 -5.24
N PHE A 547 13.91 7.49 -5.58
CA PHE A 547 15.20 7.41 -4.88
C PHE A 547 16.01 8.70 -4.99
N LYS A 548 16.01 9.31 -6.17
CA LYS A 548 16.66 10.59 -6.41
C LYS A 548 16.01 11.71 -5.59
N ASP A 549 14.68 11.83 -5.63
CA ASP A 549 13.97 12.89 -4.91
C ASP A 549 14.16 12.78 -3.39
N LEU A 550 14.18 11.56 -2.84
CA LEU A 550 14.50 11.31 -1.42
C LEU A 550 15.94 11.75 -1.09
N LYS A 551 16.92 11.39 -1.91
CA LYS A 551 18.33 11.79 -1.74
C LYS A 551 18.50 13.31 -1.84
N ASP A 552 17.91 13.94 -2.86
CA ASP A 552 18.00 15.39 -3.08
C ASP A 552 17.30 16.17 -1.95
N SER A 553 16.21 15.65 -1.38
CA SER A 553 15.52 16.29 -0.24
C SER A 553 16.38 16.32 1.03
N THR A 554 17.28 15.36 1.22
CA THR A 554 18.11 15.24 2.44
C THR A 554 19.56 15.67 2.24
N GLU A 555 19.97 16.06 1.03
CA GLU A 555 21.37 16.34 0.68
C GLU A 555 21.99 17.44 1.55
N LYS A 556 21.22 18.51 1.84
CA LYS A 556 21.66 19.66 2.63
C LYS A 556 21.32 19.56 4.13
N VAL A 557 20.72 18.46 4.55
CA VAL A 557 20.32 18.27 5.94
C VAL A 557 21.56 17.92 6.79
N GLU A 558 21.76 18.66 7.88
CA GLU A 558 22.84 18.44 8.85
C GLU A 558 22.52 17.31 9.84
N LYS A 559 21.25 17.19 10.25
CA LYS A 559 20.75 16.14 11.16
C LYS A 559 19.69 15.26 10.50
N SER A 560 20.08 14.04 10.15
CA SER A 560 19.23 13.04 9.48
C SER A 560 19.05 11.75 10.28
N THR A 561 19.56 11.73 11.52
CA THR A 561 19.44 10.57 12.40
C THR A 561 18.05 10.51 13.03
N VAL A 562 17.36 9.38 12.84
CA VAL A 562 16.14 9.03 13.55
C VAL A 562 16.50 8.26 14.80
N ASP A 563 16.07 8.76 15.96
CA ASP A 563 16.17 8.07 17.24
C ASP A 563 14.84 7.38 17.55
N PHE A 564 14.82 6.04 17.42
CA PHE A 564 13.60 5.28 17.67
C PHE A 564 13.26 5.19 19.17
N ASP A 565 14.21 5.45 20.08
CA ASP A 565 13.91 5.48 21.52
C ASP A 565 13.01 6.68 21.86
N THR A 566 13.17 7.83 21.18
CA THR A 566 12.24 8.97 21.33
C THR A 566 10.81 8.59 20.92
N LEU A 567 10.66 7.82 19.84
CA LEU A 567 9.36 7.30 19.38
C LEU A 567 8.77 6.28 20.36
N ALA A 568 9.59 5.36 20.89
CA ALA A 568 9.15 4.39 21.88
C ALA A 568 8.63 5.10 23.15
N ASN A 569 9.36 6.10 23.64
CA ASN A 569 8.97 6.90 24.81
C ASN A 569 7.66 7.68 24.60
N LEU A 570 7.39 8.14 23.37
CA LEU A 570 6.10 8.76 23.03
C LEU A 570 4.93 7.79 23.23
N PHE A 571 5.02 6.58 22.67
CA PHE A 571 3.95 5.59 22.84
C PHE A 571 3.83 5.11 24.28
N LYS A 572 4.96 5.02 24.99
CA LYS A 572 4.99 4.73 26.43
C LYS A 572 4.21 5.76 27.24
N SER A 573 4.49 7.05 27.04
CA SER A 573 3.76 8.09 27.77
C SER A 573 2.28 8.17 27.42
N MET A 574 1.84 7.63 26.28
CA MET A 574 0.42 7.55 25.92
C MET A 574 -0.36 6.52 26.74
N TYR A 575 0.24 5.38 27.10
CA TYR A 575 -0.45 4.34 27.90
C TYR A 575 -0.15 4.45 29.40
N GLU A 576 0.93 5.11 29.80
CA GLU A 576 1.22 5.35 31.21
C GLU A 576 0.11 6.20 31.85
N ASN A 577 -0.43 5.72 32.97
CA ASN A 577 -1.57 6.33 33.66
C ASN A 577 -2.81 6.54 32.76
N ASP A 578 -2.97 5.71 31.72
CA ASP A 578 -4.07 5.81 30.75
C ASP A 578 -4.15 7.17 30.06
N ALA A 579 -3.03 7.90 29.91
CA ALA A 579 -3.03 9.31 29.48
C ALA A 579 -3.81 9.57 28.17
N LEU A 580 -3.57 8.79 27.12
CA LEU A 580 -4.28 8.94 25.85
C LEU A 580 -5.75 8.53 25.97
N GLN A 581 -6.06 7.46 26.70
CA GLN A 581 -7.45 7.03 26.89
C GLN A 581 -8.25 8.08 27.68
N ASN A 582 -7.67 8.65 28.73
CA ASN A 582 -8.27 9.74 29.50
C ASN A 582 -8.47 10.97 28.62
N ALA A 583 -7.47 11.35 27.82
CA ALA A 583 -7.56 12.47 26.90
C ALA A 583 -8.67 12.32 25.85
N LEU A 584 -8.86 11.12 25.31
CA LEU A 584 -9.87 10.83 24.29
C LEU A 584 -11.29 10.66 24.87
N ASN A 585 -11.41 10.25 26.13
CA ASN A 585 -12.70 10.09 26.82
C ASN A 585 -13.19 11.38 27.51
N ASP A 586 -12.28 12.33 27.80
CA ASP A 586 -12.57 13.63 28.43
C ASP A 586 -12.02 14.78 27.57
N VAL A 587 -12.74 15.09 26.50
CA VAL A 587 -12.35 16.08 25.49
C VAL A 587 -12.15 17.48 26.09
N ASN A 588 -12.89 17.82 27.15
CA ASN A 588 -12.78 19.11 27.82
C ASN A 588 -11.43 19.32 28.52
N HIS A 589 -10.76 18.24 28.91
CA HIS A 589 -9.44 18.28 29.52
C HIS A 589 -8.37 17.56 28.69
N LEU A 590 -8.61 17.38 27.38
CA LEU A 590 -7.77 16.61 26.47
C LEU A 590 -6.28 16.97 26.63
N PHE A 591 -5.92 18.25 26.45
CA PHE A 591 -4.52 18.66 26.51
C PHE A 591 -3.90 18.55 27.91
N LYS A 592 -4.72 18.71 28.96
CA LYS A 592 -4.27 18.53 30.34
C LYS A 592 -3.91 17.08 30.61
N HIS A 593 -4.75 16.13 30.18
CA HIS A 593 -4.46 14.69 30.25
C HIS A 593 -3.19 14.32 29.45
N LEU A 594 -2.90 15.02 28.37
CA LEU A 594 -1.68 14.84 27.57
C LEU A 594 -0.45 15.59 28.13
N GLY A 595 -0.58 16.31 29.26
CA GLY A 595 0.52 16.93 29.99
C GLY A 595 0.72 18.44 29.79
N LEU A 596 -0.31 19.18 29.40
CA LEU A 596 -0.29 20.64 29.37
C LEU A 596 -0.58 21.21 30.77
N ASN A 597 0.28 22.11 31.26
CA ASN A 597 0.06 22.87 32.50
C ASN A 597 -0.74 24.15 32.22
N ASP A 598 -1.34 24.72 33.27
CA ASP A 598 -2.16 25.95 33.17
C ASP A 598 -1.34 27.20 32.76
N ASP A 599 -0.01 27.16 32.92
CA ASP A 599 0.93 28.21 32.48
C ASP A 599 1.41 28.03 31.03
N GLY A 600 1.02 26.93 30.38
CA GLY A 600 1.39 26.60 29.00
C GLY A 600 2.72 25.87 28.88
N SER A 601 3.35 25.52 30.01
CA SER A 601 4.47 24.58 30.03
C SER A 601 3.96 23.14 29.89
N PHE A 602 4.89 22.22 29.65
CA PHE A 602 4.59 20.79 29.51
C PHE A 602 5.18 20.02 30.69
N VAL A 603 4.40 19.09 31.24
CA VAL A 603 4.88 18.13 32.23
C VAL A 603 5.99 17.28 31.59
N GLU A 604 7.13 17.16 32.28
CA GLU A 604 8.26 16.38 31.80
C GLU A 604 7.86 14.92 31.51
N SER A 605 8.35 14.35 30.40
CA SER A 605 8.04 13.00 29.94
C SER A 605 6.56 12.71 29.61
N SER A 606 5.69 13.73 29.63
CA SER A 606 4.31 13.60 29.17
C SER A 606 4.19 13.32 27.66
N VAL A 607 2.99 12.99 27.19
CA VAL A 607 2.70 12.81 25.76
C VAL A 607 3.12 14.05 24.97
N LEU A 608 2.67 15.25 25.37
CA LEU A 608 2.99 16.48 24.66
C LEU A 608 4.49 16.82 24.72
N SER A 609 5.15 16.58 25.85
CA SER A 609 6.61 16.77 25.97
C SER A 609 7.38 15.86 24.98
N ASN A 610 6.98 14.59 24.86
CA ASN A 610 7.61 13.65 23.93
C ASN A 610 7.28 13.97 22.45
N VAL A 611 6.07 14.44 22.13
CA VAL A 611 5.72 14.93 20.79
C VAL A 611 6.63 16.11 20.38
N ILE A 612 6.83 17.06 21.30
CA ILE A 612 7.67 18.24 21.05
C ILE A 612 9.11 17.83 20.80
N LYS A 613 9.65 16.95 21.67
CA LYS A 613 11.00 16.42 21.51
C LYS A 613 11.17 15.71 20.16
N MET A 614 10.24 14.81 19.81
CA MET A 614 10.24 14.11 18.53
C MET A 614 10.19 15.09 17.34
N GLY A 615 9.28 16.06 17.37
CA GLY A 615 9.12 17.04 16.29
C GLY A 615 10.38 17.88 16.11
N ALA A 616 11.00 18.33 17.20
CA ALA A 616 12.22 19.12 17.16
C ALA A 616 13.44 18.31 16.67
N GLU A 617 13.59 17.06 17.11
CA GLU A 617 14.70 16.18 16.70
C GLU A 617 14.64 15.81 15.21
N ASN A 618 13.44 15.68 14.65
CA ASN A 618 13.25 15.17 13.28
C ASN A 618 12.91 16.24 12.24
N LYS A 619 12.71 17.51 12.64
CA LYS A 619 12.29 18.59 11.74
C LYS A 619 13.17 18.73 10.51
N ASP A 620 14.49 18.69 10.68
CA ASP A 620 15.44 19.05 9.63
C ASP A 620 15.37 18.10 8.42
N TRP A 621 15.13 16.81 8.65
CA TRP A 621 14.99 15.82 7.59
C TRP A 621 13.53 15.57 7.19
N LEU A 622 12.57 15.70 8.13
CA LEU A 622 11.14 15.55 7.81
C LEU A 622 10.61 16.68 6.93
N THR A 623 11.02 17.93 7.18
CA THR A 623 10.46 19.08 6.44
C THR A 623 10.73 18.99 4.93
N PRO A 624 11.96 18.72 4.46
CA PRO A 624 12.22 18.52 3.04
C PRO A 624 11.50 17.31 2.45
N LEU A 625 11.35 16.21 3.21
CA LEU A 625 10.61 15.04 2.76
C LEU A 625 9.11 15.31 2.61
N ILE A 626 8.52 16.07 3.53
CA ILE A 626 7.15 16.54 3.41
C ILE A 626 7.01 17.41 2.14
N GLY A 627 8.00 18.26 1.84
CA GLY A 627 8.04 19.03 0.59
C GLY A 627 8.07 18.14 -0.66
N CYS A 628 8.84 17.05 -0.65
CA CYS A 628 8.84 16.06 -1.73
C CYS A 628 7.46 15.41 -1.91
N LEU A 629 6.84 14.96 -0.82
CA LEU A 629 5.50 14.37 -0.85
C LEU A 629 4.44 15.38 -1.32
N ASP A 630 4.55 16.64 -0.90
CA ASP A 630 3.64 17.71 -1.31
C ASP A 630 3.72 17.96 -2.83
N ASN A 631 4.92 17.92 -3.40
CA ASN A 631 5.09 18.03 -4.84
C ASN A 631 4.37 16.89 -5.58
N TYR A 632 4.48 15.64 -5.11
CA TYR A 632 3.78 14.51 -5.73
C TYR A 632 2.26 14.64 -5.64
N ILE A 633 1.76 15.09 -4.48
CA ILE A 633 0.34 15.36 -4.28
C ILE A 633 -0.15 16.44 -5.26
N ASN A 634 0.57 17.56 -5.35
CA ASN A 634 0.21 18.68 -6.22
C ASN A 634 0.24 18.31 -7.71
N GLU A 635 1.21 17.51 -8.14
CA GLU A 635 1.27 16.97 -9.50
C GLU A 635 0.05 16.12 -9.83
N GLU A 636 -0.36 15.21 -8.94
CA GLU A 636 -1.53 14.36 -9.15
C GLU A 636 -2.84 15.17 -9.12
N ILE A 637 -2.97 16.14 -8.21
CA ILE A 637 -4.11 17.09 -8.20
C ILE A 637 -4.19 17.86 -9.52
N THR A 638 -3.05 18.33 -10.04
CA THR A 638 -2.99 19.06 -11.32
C THR A 638 -3.37 18.16 -12.49
N ASN A 639 -2.89 16.91 -12.49
CA ASN A 639 -3.24 15.90 -13.47
C ASN A 639 -4.76 15.63 -13.47
N LEU A 640 -5.32 15.29 -12.32
CA LEU A 640 -6.77 15.06 -12.14
C LEU A 640 -7.60 16.27 -12.57
N SER A 641 -7.16 17.49 -12.22
CA SER A 641 -7.82 18.72 -12.63
C SER A 641 -7.83 18.89 -14.16
N THR A 642 -6.70 18.62 -14.82
CA THR A 642 -6.59 18.67 -16.28
C THR A 642 -7.53 17.66 -16.95
N ILE A 643 -7.58 16.44 -16.42
CA ILE A 643 -8.46 15.38 -16.91
C ILE A 643 -9.92 15.75 -16.71
N LYS A 644 -10.27 16.23 -15.52
CA LYS A 644 -11.62 16.70 -15.17
C LYS A 644 -12.09 17.78 -16.14
N GLU A 645 -11.24 18.74 -16.50
CA GLU A 645 -11.57 19.76 -17.50
C GLU A 645 -11.82 19.19 -18.90
N LYS A 646 -10.98 18.26 -19.37
CA LYS A 646 -11.18 17.60 -20.66
C LYS A 646 -12.47 16.78 -20.70
N VAL A 647 -12.68 15.97 -19.66
CA VAL A 647 -13.88 15.15 -19.48
C VAL A 647 -15.13 16.02 -19.43
N TYR A 648 -15.10 17.14 -18.73
CA TYR A 648 -16.21 18.10 -18.71
C TYR A 648 -16.50 18.71 -20.08
N LYS A 649 -15.47 19.11 -20.83
CA LYS A 649 -15.62 19.63 -22.20
C LYS A 649 -16.26 18.59 -23.12
N TYR A 650 -15.90 17.32 -22.98
CA TYR A 650 -16.47 16.24 -23.78
C TYR A 650 -17.89 15.87 -23.32
N PHE A 651 -18.13 15.74 -22.02
CA PHE A 651 -19.45 15.53 -21.42
C PHE A 651 -20.48 16.57 -21.89
N LYS A 652 -20.08 17.84 -21.97
CA LYS A 652 -20.94 18.93 -22.47
C LYS A 652 -21.32 18.80 -23.94
N LYS A 653 -20.49 18.16 -24.76
CA LYS A 653 -20.77 17.92 -26.19
C LYS A 653 -21.73 16.78 -26.43
N LEU A 654 -21.93 15.89 -25.46
CA LEU A 654 -22.84 14.76 -25.60
C LEU A 654 -24.28 15.24 -25.77
N THR A 655 -24.91 14.75 -26.83
CA THR A 655 -26.34 14.91 -27.08
C THR A 655 -27.10 13.71 -26.50
N VAL A 656 -28.31 13.97 -26.01
CA VAL A 656 -29.19 12.93 -25.46
C VAL A 656 -30.58 13.13 -26.00
N ASP A 657 -31.08 12.11 -26.69
CA ASP A 657 -32.50 12.00 -27.02
C ASP A 657 -33.16 11.08 -25.98
N ILE A 658 -34.31 11.51 -25.46
CA ILE A 658 -35.04 10.81 -24.40
C ILE A 658 -36.36 10.31 -24.96
N GLU A 659 -36.63 9.02 -24.81
CA GLU A 659 -37.92 8.40 -25.05
C GLU A 659 -38.47 7.87 -23.72
N ILE A 660 -39.67 8.33 -23.36
CA ILE A 660 -40.36 7.91 -22.13
C ILE A 660 -41.28 6.74 -22.48
N ASN A 661 -40.90 5.53 -22.12
CA ASN A 661 -41.73 4.33 -22.35
C ASN A 661 -42.85 4.21 -21.32
N ALA A 662 -42.51 4.50 -20.06
CA ALA A 662 -43.44 4.49 -18.93
C ALA A 662 -42.93 5.45 -17.83
N GLU A 663 -43.72 5.66 -16.78
CA GLU A 663 -43.42 6.61 -15.70
C GLU A 663 -42.01 6.45 -15.09
N ASN A 664 -41.51 5.22 -15.04
CA ASN A 664 -40.21 4.83 -14.48
C ASN A 664 -39.36 4.00 -15.46
N ASP A 665 -39.61 4.07 -16.77
CA ASP A 665 -38.85 3.36 -17.82
C ASP A 665 -38.50 4.34 -18.94
N PHE A 666 -37.20 4.60 -19.10
CA PHE A 666 -36.68 5.62 -19.99
C PHE A 666 -35.62 5.04 -20.92
N ILE A 667 -35.71 5.37 -22.21
CA ILE A 667 -34.68 5.09 -23.19
C ILE A 667 -33.90 6.38 -23.47
N TYR A 668 -32.58 6.29 -23.33
CA TYR A 668 -31.64 7.37 -23.59
C TYR A 668 -30.73 7.00 -24.75
N LYS A 669 -30.84 7.74 -25.86
CA LYS A 669 -29.89 7.65 -26.97
C LYS A 669 -28.85 8.74 -26.81
N VAL A 670 -27.65 8.34 -26.41
CA VAL A 670 -26.54 9.26 -26.12
C VAL A 670 -25.49 9.18 -27.23
N SER A 671 -25.07 10.32 -27.77
CA SER A 671 -24.09 10.38 -28.86
C SER A 671 -23.08 11.51 -28.69
N ASP A 672 -21.85 11.26 -29.16
CA ASP A 672 -20.81 12.26 -29.36
C ASP A 672 -20.68 12.70 -30.85
N GLY A 673 -21.60 12.24 -31.70
CA GLY A 673 -21.59 12.43 -33.16
C GLY A 673 -20.84 11.35 -33.94
N LYS A 674 -20.11 10.44 -33.27
CA LYS A 674 -19.42 9.29 -33.90
C LYS A 674 -19.94 7.96 -33.37
N ILE A 675 -20.05 7.84 -32.05
CA ILE A 675 -20.54 6.68 -31.33
C ILE A 675 -21.93 7.02 -30.79
N THR A 676 -22.81 6.03 -30.77
CA THR A 676 -24.15 6.15 -30.18
C THR A 676 -24.43 4.94 -29.32
N ASN A 677 -24.70 5.17 -28.03
CA ASN A 677 -25.15 4.13 -27.11
C ASN A 677 -26.61 4.39 -26.72
N ILE A 678 -27.40 3.32 -26.68
CA ILE A 678 -28.80 3.37 -26.30
C ILE A 678 -28.96 2.67 -24.95
N PHE A 679 -29.31 3.42 -23.92
CA PHE A 679 -29.51 2.90 -22.57
C PHE A 679 -31.00 2.85 -22.24
N ASN A 680 -31.52 1.68 -21.85
CA ASN A 680 -32.79 1.60 -21.12
C ASN A 680 -32.47 1.64 -19.62
N ILE A 681 -33.02 2.63 -18.92
CA ILE A 681 -32.86 2.78 -17.47
C ILE A 681 -34.24 2.72 -16.82
N LYS A 682 -34.43 1.77 -15.90
CA LYS A 682 -35.64 1.66 -15.09
C LYS A 682 -35.41 2.11 -13.68
N LEU A 683 -36.42 2.78 -13.14
CA LEU A 683 -36.44 3.25 -11.76
C LEU A 683 -37.44 2.42 -10.94
N LYS A 684 -37.17 2.31 -9.64
CA LYS A 684 -38.13 1.86 -8.63
C LYS A 684 -38.25 2.91 -7.54
N THR A 685 -39.41 2.99 -6.91
CA THR A 685 -39.63 3.92 -5.80
C THR A 685 -39.35 3.23 -4.46
N THR A 686 -38.46 3.81 -3.67
CA THR A 686 -38.16 3.40 -2.29
C THR A 686 -38.27 4.64 -1.40
N ASN A 687 -39.04 4.58 -0.31
CA ASN A 687 -39.26 5.72 0.60
C ASN A 687 -39.68 7.02 -0.13
N SER A 688 -40.60 6.90 -1.10
CA SER A 688 -41.09 8.02 -1.93
C SER A 688 -40.06 8.67 -2.85
N LYS A 689 -38.86 8.10 -2.98
CA LYS A 689 -37.79 8.57 -3.85
C LYS A 689 -37.41 7.50 -4.89
N ALA A 690 -36.95 7.94 -6.05
CA ALA A 690 -36.55 7.04 -7.13
C ALA A 690 -35.14 6.49 -6.93
N GLN A 691 -34.94 5.23 -7.30
CA GLN A 691 -33.66 4.53 -7.40
C GLN A 691 -33.59 3.77 -8.72
N ILE A 692 -32.42 3.69 -9.35
CA ILE A 692 -32.18 2.87 -10.53
C ILE A 692 -32.25 1.40 -10.14
N SER A 693 -33.18 0.67 -10.75
CA SER A 693 -33.38 -0.77 -10.56
C SER A 693 -32.80 -1.60 -11.69
N GLU A 694 -32.70 -1.05 -12.90
CA GLU A 694 -32.18 -1.74 -14.07
C GLU A 694 -31.47 -0.79 -15.04
N ILE A 695 -30.34 -1.23 -15.60
CA ILE A 695 -29.65 -0.57 -16.72
C ILE A 695 -29.37 -1.61 -17.81
N ARG A 696 -29.88 -1.37 -19.02
CA ARG A 696 -29.57 -2.19 -20.20
C ARG A 696 -28.94 -1.36 -21.30
N LEU A 697 -27.82 -1.81 -21.85
CA LEU A 697 -27.28 -1.29 -23.10
C LEU A 697 -27.94 -2.04 -24.26
N LEU A 698 -28.71 -1.34 -25.09
CA LEU A 698 -29.39 -1.91 -26.24
C LEU A 698 -28.43 -1.94 -27.44
N LYS A 699 -28.48 -3.01 -28.24
CA LYS A 699 -27.73 -3.06 -29.51
C LYS A 699 -28.41 -2.14 -30.52
N ASN A 700 -27.62 -1.31 -31.21
CA ASN A 700 -28.09 -0.49 -32.34
C ASN A 700 -28.63 -1.36 -33.47
#